data_AF-A0A832GE10-F1
#
_entry.id   AF-A0A832GE10-F1
#
_cell.length_a   1.000
_cell.length_b   1.000
_cell.length_c   1.000
_cell.angle_alpha   90.00
_cell.angle_beta   90.00
_cell.angle_gamma   90.00
#
_symmetry.space_group_name_H-M   'P 1'
#
loop_
_entity.id
_entity.type
_entity.pdbx_description
1 polymer ?
#
loop_
_entity_poly.entity_id
_entity_poly.type
_entity_poly.pdbx_seq_one_letter_code
_entity_poly.pdbx_strand_id
1 'polypeptide(L)'
;SVNLFLIESSYGKTQISVTITDVLVLPYAESYYTSESTLYSHALSAASAANPLWDRSLYSFDIVRYNGGPGAWAGKAYIGSRGLWLKSSDPGVAAHELGHNLGLWHANAWRPTNEQTIIGPGVLSEYGDLFDTMGYLGGLPRHYNAYEKRRLDWLTSDEVVQVNSSGTYRLSPHDVGAISEDNDYALVVSRDADRDYWIEFRQNPGWANNAWTWNGVQVRLDPWAGTLNGTTLLDMTPWSSGGLDDAALVIGRTFADPLAGIYITPLSVVNTYPHRSIDVRVNLGSFPGNRAPTALLSASATSIPVGGSVQFTAAASDPDADPLAYHWDFGDRTFGQNAPTATRTFAAAGHYRVRLTVSDMKGQTFSASVVVRVGSPADSHQVSGRVLDVHGQPIADVRVHNGLATNNPLYRYAFTDSDGRYTLTNLPTGTYAIAADKPEMAFTPLWSGGSLNVGGNVAGIDFVGVAALHRITGRVTAADGSGVGGVTVSNGARHELTDSAGYYTLSDVASGVYNLTAVKGESTYHPLSANPVSVLYGDVSGRDFRQLSFSVTGTISGVPVNTPVIVTDGYRTTTSAVSGSVNRYTLSGMTAGEWTLRAILPGNAFVPLNFSNPISLVEWNLTNLNFTIGAGISVAGSVNHLGSGLAGASLSLSGPATYTAVSDTFGGYYFPAVASGTYTLSVAADGVSFIEPQKQLVVASQNVSGVNFQTTAVNAAPSFASAVKAEAGYGGKHVILSAPAMDDEGNAGLNYAWSVLSRPTGAVVTFNLNNSNAARNPLATVNAAGDYTFRVVVTDRLGLSASASASVRLDPAAIELIGDDLRLLRRAGFDSFYVFADGGPSPAQEVDLAAFSRVVVRGSASPSRLTLDLANGPIDPAGGIDFDAGDGSDELIVLGSNADDAVVLEADRLAAGPTVVRTASVERTRLSLGGGGDTLRALSGSHDLDAAADRLVVRVDRGASVRLIGP
;
A
#
# COMPACT_ATOMS: atom_id res chain seq x y z
N SER A 1 12.75 24.72 -45.15
CA SER A 1 13.88 25.46 -44.55
C SER A 1 13.60 25.65 -43.07
N VAL A 2 14.61 26.00 -42.27
CA VAL A 2 14.43 26.26 -40.82
C VAL A 2 13.41 27.38 -40.55
N ASN A 3 13.45 28.45 -41.35
CA ASN A 3 12.46 29.54 -41.23
C ASN A 3 11.03 29.07 -41.48
N LEU A 4 10.80 28.26 -42.52
CA LEU A 4 9.47 27.70 -42.79
C LEU A 4 8.99 26.80 -41.65
N PHE A 5 9.87 25.98 -41.08
CA PHE A 5 9.56 25.16 -39.91
C PHE A 5 9.10 26.02 -38.72
N LEU A 6 9.82 27.10 -38.41
CA LEU A 6 9.45 28.01 -37.31
C LEU A 6 8.13 28.72 -37.60
N ILE A 7 7.91 29.21 -38.81
CA ILE A 7 6.65 29.86 -39.21
C ILE A 7 5.49 28.87 -39.07
N GLU A 8 5.62 27.66 -39.60
CA GLU A 8 4.58 26.64 -39.55
C GLU A 8 4.31 26.16 -38.11
N SER A 9 5.35 25.86 -37.35
CA SER A 9 5.21 25.35 -35.98
C SER A 9 4.68 26.39 -35.00
N SER A 10 4.93 27.67 -35.25
CA SER A 10 4.51 28.79 -34.40
C SER A 10 3.23 29.48 -34.87
N TYR A 11 2.58 28.96 -35.92
CA TYR A 11 1.38 29.56 -36.51
C TYR A 11 1.62 31.00 -37.00
N GLY A 12 2.82 31.25 -37.53
CA GLY A 12 3.28 32.56 -38.00
C GLY A 12 3.77 33.52 -36.90
N LYS A 13 3.74 33.13 -35.62
CA LYS A 13 4.17 33.99 -34.50
C LYS A 13 5.69 34.18 -34.44
N THR A 14 6.47 33.25 -34.96
CA THR A 14 7.95 33.29 -34.97
C THR A 14 8.50 33.07 -36.37
N GLN A 15 9.44 33.93 -36.76
CA GLN A 15 10.23 33.81 -37.99
C GLN A 15 11.66 34.25 -37.72
N ILE A 16 12.61 33.81 -38.55
CA ILE A 16 14.01 34.20 -38.46
C ILE A 16 14.42 35.02 -39.69
N SER A 17 15.14 36.11 -39.43
CA SER A 17 15.93 36.84 -40.42
C SER A 17 17.39 36.47 -40.20
N VAL A 18 18.10 36.11 -41.26
CA VAL A 18 19.47 35.59 -41.15
C VAL A 18 20.42 36.43 -42.00
N THR A 19 21.55 36.81 -41.42
CA THR A 19 22.72 37.28 -42.16
C THR A 19 23.75 36.16 -42.19
N ILE A 20 24.14 35.72 -43.38
CA ILE A 20 25.13 34.65 -43.58
C ILE A 20 26.42 35.30 -44.06
N THR A 21 27.54 35.03 -43.39
CA THR A 21 28.86 35.48 -43.85
C THR A 21 29.31 34.66 -45.06
N ASP A 22 30.28 35.17 -45.81
CA ASP A 22 31.08 34.29 -46.68
C ASP A 22 31.76 33.18 -45.87
N VAL A 23 32.28 32.16 -46.55
CA VAL A 23 33.07 31.11 -45.90
C VAL A 23 34.35 31.73 -45.34
N LEU A 24 34.51 31.69 -44.01
CA LEU A 24 35.64 32.27 -43.31
C LEU A 24 36.73 31.23 -43.06
N VAL A 25 38.00 31.63 -43.28
CA VAL A 25 39.17 30.82 -42.92
C VAL A 25 39.59 31.19 -41.50
N LEU A 26 39.60 30.20 -40.61
CA LEU A 26 40.03 30.38 -39.22
C LEU A 26 41.57 30.46 -39.10
N PRO A 27 42.12 31.13 -38.07
CA PRO A 27 43.56 31.45 -37.98
C PRO A 27 44.51 30.25 -37.77
N TYR A 28 43.99 29.05 -37.52
CA TYR A 28 44.78 27.85 -37.21
C TYR A 28 44.26 26.64 -38.01
N ALA A 29 45.09 25.62 -38.17
CA ALA A 29 44.69 24.36 -38.79
C ALA A 29 43.66 23.60 -37.93
N GLU A 30 42.88 22.72 -38.56
CA GLU A 30 41.83 21.92 -37.89
C GLU A 30 42.31 21.22 -36.61
N SER A 31 43.50 20.62 -36.64
CA SER A 31 44.12 19.92 -35.50
C SER A 31 44.34 20.79 -34.24
N TYR A 32 44.37 22.11 -34.37
CA TYR A 32 44.46 23.03 -33.24
C TYR A 32 43.14 23.11 -32.46
N TYR A 33 42.01 22.99 -33.15
CA TYR A 33 40.69 23.13 -32.56
C TYR A 33 40.27 21.82 -31.88
N THR A 34 40.72 21.63 -30.64
CA THR A 34 40.29 20.51 -29.78
C THR A 34 39.09 20.88 -28.89
N SER A 35 38.71 22.17 -28.84
CA SER A 35 37.57 22.68 -28.06
C SER A 35 36.59 23.45 -28.94
N GLU A 36 35.30 23.14 -28.78
CA GLU A 36 34.19 23.85 -29.44
C GLU A 36 34.12 25.33 -29.04
N SER A 37 34.48 25.66 -27.80
CA SER A 37 34.47 27.06 -27.32
C SER A 37 35.53 27.91 -27.99
N THR A 38 36.72 27.35 -28.24
CA THR A 38 37.82 28.03 -28.94
C THR A 38 37.50 28.22 -30.42
N LEU A 39 36.92 27.20 -31.07
CA LEU A 39 36.47 27.32 -32.45
C LEU A 39 35.44 28.45 -32.60
N TYR A 40 34.47 28.49 -31.69
CA TYR A 40 33.41 29.49 -31.70
C TYR A 40 33.93 30.91 -31.47
N SER A 41 34.77 31.13 -30.47
CA SER A 41 35.35 32.46 -30.23
C SER A 41 36.17 32.94 -31.43
N HIS A 42 36.99 32.07 -32.03
CA HIS A 42 37.78 32.42 -33.21
C HIS A 42 36.90 32.66 -34.45
N ALA A 43 35.80 31.90 -34.63
CA ALA A 43 34.86 32.13 -35.71
C ALA A 43 34.18 33.50 -35.60
N LEU A 44 33.76 33.90 -34.40
CA LEU A 44 33.19 35.23 -34.16
C LEU A 44 34.23 36.33 -34.39
N SER A 45 35.47 36.16 -33.93
CA SER A 45 36.55 37.12 -34.21
C SER A 45 36.86 37.23 -35.70
N ALA A 46 36.86 36.11 -36.43
CA ALA A 46 37.05 36.10 -37.88
C ALA A 46 35.92 36.82 -38.60
N ALA A 47 34.67 36.66 -38.15
CA ALA A 47 33.51 37.35 -38.70
C ALA A 47 33.60 38.88 -38.49
N SER A 48 33.94 39.33 -37.27
CA SER A 48 34.19 40.75 -36.98
C SER A 48 35.33 41.34 -37.82
N ALA A 49 36.40 40.58 -38.04
CA ALA A 49 37.53 41.04 -38.84
C ALA A 49 37.21 41.12 -40.34
N ALA A 50 36.42 40.17 -40.85
CA ALA A 50 36.04 40.11 -42.27
C ALA A 50 35.00 41.16 -42.65
N ASN A 51 34.12 41.56 -41.72
CA ASN A 51 33.14 42.60 -41.95
C ASN A 51 33.09 43.57 -40.75
N PRO A 52 33.76 44.73 -40.82
CA PRO A 52 33.73 45.73 -39.75
C PRO A 52 32.35 46.34 -39.46
N LEU A 53 31.38 46.15 -40.37
CA LEU A 53 29.98 46.55 -40.18
C LEU A 53 29.13 45.46 -39.50
N TRP A 54 29.68 44.24 -39.33
CA TRP A 54 29.00 43.18 -38.59
C TRP A 54 29.12 43.45 -37.09
N ASP A 55 27.98 43.76 -36.48
CA ASP A 55 27.85 43.94 -35.04
C ASP A 55 27.00 42.81 -34.45
N ARG A 56 27.66 41.96 -33.66
CA ARG A 56 27.03 40.82 -32.96
C ARG A 56 25.88 41.24 -32.04
N SER A 57 25.88 42.48 -31.53
CA SER A 57 24.82 42.99 -30.66
C SER A 57 23.47 43.16 -31.36
N LEU A 58 23.48 43.29 -32.69
CA LEU A 58 22.27 43.42 -33.52
C LEU A 58 21.53 42.09 -33.73
N TYR A 59 22.12 40.96 -33.32
CA TYR A 59 21.56 39.63 -33.50
C TYR A 59 21.21 39.01 -32.14
N SER A 60 20.05 38.33 -32.08
CA SER A 60 19.62 37.57 -30.91
C SER A 60 20.37 36.25 -30.75
N PHE A 61 20.66 35.60 -31.88
CA PHE A 61 21.36 34.32 -32.00
C PHE A 61 22.43 34.40 -33.09
N ASP A 62 23.13 33.31 -33.39
CA ASP A 62 24.46 33.06 -32.86
C ASP A 62 24.99 31.72 -33.41
N ILE A 63 25.08 31.55 -34.73
CA ILE A 63 25.31 30.23 -35.35
C ILE A 63 26.69 30.11 -36.01
N VAL A 64 27.48 29.13 -35.58
CA VAL A 64 28.76 28.76 -36.21
C VAL A 64 28.59 27.42 -36.94
N ARG A 65 28.56 27.46 -38.27
CA ARG A 65 28.59 26.28 -39.15
C ARG A 65 30.03 25.95 -39.52
N TYR A 66 30.48 24.72 -39.26
CA TYR A 66 31.86 24.27 -39.55
C TYR A 66 31.95 22.78 -39.93
N ASN A 67 32.89 22.42 -40.80
CA ASN A 67 33.17 21.02 -41.15
C ASN A 67 34.41 20.53 -40.41
N GLY A 68 34.41 19.27 -39.96
CA GLY A 68 35.52 18.70 -39.18
C GLY A 68 35.64 19.30 -37.77
N GLY A 69 36.85 19.28 -37.20
CA GLY A 69 37.17 19.95 -35.94
C GLY A 69 36.53 19.32 -34.68
N PRO A 70 36.46 20.07 -33.57
CA PRO A 70 36.07 19.57 -32.26
C PRO A 70 34.58 19.22 -32.18
N GLY A 71 34.21 18.48 -31.14
CA GLY A 71 32.84 18.05 -30.88
C GLY A 71 32.46 16.76 -31.62
N ALA A 72 31.66 15.92 -30.96
CA ALA A 72 31.18 14.65 -31.53
C ALA A 72 29.76 14.75 -32.13
N TRP A 73 29.04 15.84 -31.86
CA TRP A 73 27.61 15.98 -32.14
C TRP A 73 27.35 16.71 -33.46
N ALA A 74 26.24 16.39 -34.12
CA ALA A 74 25.83 17.04 -35.38
C ALA A 74 25.45 18.52 -35.18
N GLY A 75 24.93 18.84 -34.00
CA GLY A 75 24.62 20.17 -33.52
C GLY A 75 24.83 20.24 -32.02
N LYS A 76 24.95 21.46 -31.49
CA LYS A 76 24.92 21.75 -30.06
C LYS A 76 24.52 23.20 -29.86
N ALA A 77 23.76 23.48 -28.81
CA ALA A 77 23.32 24.84 -28.49
C ALA A 77 23.30 25.07 -26.98
N TYR A 78 23.44 26.33 -26.59
CA TYR A 78 23.06 26.72 -25.24
C TYR A 78 21.54 26.80 -25.09
N ILE A 79 21.04 26.46 -23.91
CA ILE A 79 19.62 26.53 -23.60
C ILE A 79 19.27 27.97 -23.17
N GLY A 80 18.25 28.56 -23.80
CA GLY A 80 17.72 29.89 -23.47
C GLY A 80 18.68 31.05 -23.68
N SER A 81 19.75 30.85 -24.45
CA SER A 81 20.79 31.87 -24.69
C SER A 81 21.44 31.71 -26.06
N ARG A 82 22.21 32.72 -26.48
CA ARG A 82 22.90 32.72 -27.79
C ARG A 82 24.08 31.76 -27.81
N GLY A 83 24.24 31.06 -28.92
CA GLY A 83 25.41 30.23 -29.20
C GLY A 83 25.02 28.84 -29.65
N LEU A 84 25.35 28.54 -30.89
CA LEU A 84 24.93 27.34 -31.60
C LEU A 84 26.06 26.88 -32.52
N TRP A 85 26.43 25.62 -32.39
CA TRP A 85 27.43 24.92 -33.19
C TRP A 85 26.71 23.96 -34.13
N LEU A 86 26.98 24.07 -35.43
CA LEU A 86 26.43 23.17 -36.44
C LEU A 86 27.55 22.48 -37.20
N LYS A 87 27.67 21.16 -37.03
CA LYS A 87 28.49 20.27 -37.86
C LYS A 87 27.70 19.66 -39.02
N SER A 88 26.38 19.67 -38.94
CA SER A 88 25.46 19.24 -39.99
C SER A 88 24.87 20.42 -40.78
N SER A 89 24.51 20.18 -42.03
CA SER A 89 23.69 21.08 -42.85
C SER A 89 22.22 20.65 -42.91
N ASP A 90 21.83 19.65 -42.11
CA ASP A 90 20.45 19.18 -42.02
C ASP A 90 19.55 20.23 -41.34
N PRO A 91 18.44 20.63 -41.97
CA PRO A 91 17.55 21.65 -41.42
C PRO A 91 16.82 21.21 -40.14
N GLY A 92 16.60 19.90 -39.93
CA GLY A 92 16.04 19.36 -38.70
C GLY A 92 16.99 19.50 -37.52
N VAL A 93 18.28 19.24 -37.74
CA VAL A 93 19.32 19.51 -36.72
C VAL A 93 19.37 20.99 -36.38
N ALA A 94 19.38 21.87 -37.38
CA ALA A 94 19.38 23.31 -37.11
C ALA A 94 18.11 23.79 -36.38
N ALA A 95 16.93 23.23 -36.70
CA ALA A 95 15.68 23.52 -35.99
C ALA A 95 15.75 23.06 -34.52
N HIS A 96 16.23 21.84 -34.27
CA HIS A 96 16.45 21.29 -32.94
C HIS A 96 17.34 22.18 -32.07
N GLU A 97 18.53 22.53 -32.58
CA GLU A 97 19.48 23.35 -31.83
C GLU A 97 18.95 24.78 -31.58
N LEU A 98 18.16 25.32 -32.51
CA LEU A 98 17.47 26.59 -32.28
C LEU A 98 16.39 26.47 -31.21
N GLY A 99 15.72 25.32 -31.09
CA GLY A 99 14.82 25.01 -29.97
C GLY A 99 15.51 25.17 -28.62
N HIS A 100 16.74 24.65 -28.47
CA HIS A 100 17.53 24.90 -27.27
C HIS A 100 17.80 26.38 -27.04
N ASN A 101 18.28 27.12 -28.05
CA ASN A 101 18.49 28.56 -27.95
C ASN A 101 17.21 29.34 -27.53
N LEU A 102 16.03 28.86 -27.94
CA LEU A 102 14.72 29.39 -27.52
C LEU A 102 14.30 28.97 -26.09
N GLY A 103 15.01 28.02 -25.47
CA GLY A 103 14.79 27.60 -24.08
C GLY A 103 14.15 26.22 -23.91
N LEU A 104 14.06 25.43 -24.98
CA LEU A 104 13.53 24.08 -24.94
C LEU A 104 14.60 23.07 -24.48
N TRP A 105 14.15 22.06 -23.76
CA TRP A 105 14.94 20.89 -23.38
C TRP A 105 14.62 19.74 -24.34
N HIS A 106 15.34 18.62 -24.22
CA HIS A 106 15.00 17.43 -25.01
C HIS A 106 13.58 16.94 -24.71
N ALA A 107 12.87 16.49 -25.73
CA ALA A 107 11.62 15.75 -25.57
C ALA A 107 11.95 14.27 -25.39
N ASN A 108 11.61 13.73 -24.24
CA ASN A 108 12.00 12.40 -23.81
C ASN A 108 10.85 11.42 -23.98
N ALA A 109 11.12 10.14 -23.76
CA ALA A 109 10.09 9.11 -23.68
C ALA A 109 10.26 8.26 -22.43
N TRP A 110 9.15 7.81 -21.85
CA TRP A 110 9.16 6.81 -20.79
C TRP A 110 9.29 5.43 -21.42
N ARG A 111 10.33 4.68 -21.03
CA ARG A 111 10.49 3.29 -21.44
C ARG A 111 10.22 2.38 -20.23
N PRO A 112 9.07 1.71 -20.17
CA PRO A 112 8.78 0.77 -19.10
C PRO A 112 9.84 -0.33 -19.01
N THR A 113 10.27 -0.67 -17.80
CA THR A 113 11.20 -1.79 -17.56
C THR A 113 10.51 -3.13 -17.78
N ASN A 114 9.20 -3.17 -17.53
CA ASN A 114 8.29 -4.20 -17.99
C ASN A 114 7.43 -3.63 -19.11
N GLU A 115 7.51 -4.20 -20.30
CA GLU A 115 6.76 -3.80 -21.52
C GLU A 115 5.21 -3.85 -21.37
N GLN A 116 4.68 -3.98 -20.17
CA GLN A 116 3.26 -4.15 -19.88
C GLN A 116 2.65 -2.96 -19.13
N THR A 117 3.45 -2.05 -18.60
CA THR A 117 2.96 -0.89 -17.85
C THR A 117 3.18 0.38 -18.65
N ILE A 118 2.23 1.32 -18.64
CA ILE A 118 2.39 2.62 -19.32
C ILE A 118 3.11 3.62 -18.40
N ILE A 119 2.79 3.57 -17.10
CA ILE A 119 3.27 4.51 -16.07
C ILE A 119 3.96 3.80 -14.89
N GLY A 120 4.21 2.49 -15.00
CA GLY A 120 4.93 1.73 -13.99
C GLY A 120 6.45 1.97 -14.07
N PRO A 121 7.25 1.19 -13.30
CA PRO A 121 8.70 1.30 -13.29
C PRO A 121 9.29 1.29 -14.69
N GLY A 122 10.14 2.25 -14.96
CA GLY A 122 10.68 2.53 -16.28
C GLY A 122 11.96 3.32 -16.18
N VAL A 123 12.60 3.49 -17.33
CA VAL A 123 13.76 4.36 -17.49
C VAL A 123 13.37 5.49 -18.42
N LEU A 124 13.87 6.69 -18.10
CA LEU A 124 13.80 7.81 -19.00
C LEU A 124 14.70 7.52 -20.21
N SER A 125 14.11 7.53 -21.40
CA SER A 125 14.84 7.63 -22.65
C SER A 125 14.97 9.11 -22.98
N GLU A 126 16.07 9.72 -22.54
CA GLU A 126 16.41 11.07 -22.99
C GLU A 126 16.44 11.10 -24.52
N TYR A 127 15.93 12.17 -25.13
CA TYR A 127 15.90 12.29 -26.59
C TYR A 127 15.13 11.12 -27.23
N GLY A 128 13.92 10.89 -26.72
CA GLY A 128 13.14 9.68 -26.98
C GLY A 128 11.86 9.90 -27.76
N ASP A 129 11.32 11.12 -27.78
CA ASP A 129 10.05 11.40 -28.46
C ASP A 129 10.24 11.45 -29.99
N LEU A 130 9.84 10.36 -30.66
CA LEU A 130 9.96 10.20 -32.11
C LEU A 130 9.15 11.23 -32.93
N PHE A 131 8.17 11.89 -32.31
CA PHE A 131 7.24 12.82 -32.96
C PHE A 131 7.64 14.28 -32.76
N ASP A 132 8.60 14.53 -31.88
CA ASP A 132 9.07 15.85 -31.53
C ASP A 132 10.42 16.17 -32.17
N THR A 133 10.58 17.40 -32.64
CA THR A 133 11.87 17.91 -33.11
C THR A 133 12.92 17.88 -31.98
N MET A 134 12.52 18.10 -30.73
CA MET A 134 13.39 18.02 -29.55
C MET A 134 13.67 16.60 -29.07
N GLY A 135 13.03 15.58 -29.66
CA GLY A 135 13.14 14.18 -29.22
C GLY A 135 13.72 13.21 -30.25
N TYR A 136 13.95 13.64 -31.49
CA TYR A 136 14.54 12.78 -32.52
C TYR A 136 15.29 13.55 -33.62
N LEU A 137 16.43 12.99 -34.05
CA LEU A 137 17.26 13.53 -35.13
C LEU A 137 16.67 13.10 -36.49
N GLY A 138 15.83 13.95 -37.05
CA GLY A 138 15.32 13.78 -38.41
C GLY A 138 14.37 14.91 -38.76
N GLY A 139 14.51 15.47 -39.97
CA GLY A 139 13.62 16.52 -40.48
C GLY A 139 12.13 16.14 -40.47
N LEU A 140 11.29 17.04 -40.97
CA LEU A 140 9.82 16.93 -41.08
C LEU A 140 9.31 15.48 -41.30
N PRO A 141 8.21 15.07 -40.66
CA PRO A 141 7.05 15.90 -40.27
C PRO A 141 6.96 16.30 -38.78
N ARG A 142 8.06 16.22 -38.03
CA ARG A 142 8.10 16.53 -36.59
C ARG A 142 7.91 18.03 -36.32
N HIS A 143 7.12 18.34 -35.30
CA HIS A 143 6.90 19.68 -34.70
C HIS A 143 7.16 19.57 -33.19
N TYR A 144 7.46 20.70 -32.52
CA TYR A 144 7.43 20.79 -31.07
C TYR A 144 6.06 20.38 -30.53
N ASN A 145 6.05 19.65 -29.41
CA ASN A 145 4.84 19.24 -28.70
C ASN A 145 4.08 20.43 -28.12
N ALA A 146 2.84 20.20 -27.71
CA ALA A 146 1.97 21.28 -27.25
C ALA A 146 2.50 21.98 -25.99
N TYR A 147 3.16 21.26 -25.08
CA TYR A 147 3.79 21.85 -23.88
C TYR A 147 4.89 22.84 -24.27
N GLU A 148 5.78 22.45 -25.18
CA GLU A 148 6.87 23.30 -25.66
C GLU A 148 6.34 24.52 -26.41
N LYS A 149 5.30 24.33 -27.24
CA LYS A 149 4.60 25.45 -27.87
C LYS A 149 3.97 26.40 -26.86
N ARG A 150 3.38 25.89 -25.78
CA ARG A 150 2.86 26.72 -24.67
C ARG A 150 3.98 27.49 -23.98
N ARG A 151 5.13 26.86 -23.77
CA ARG A 151 6.33 27.47 -23.15
C ARG A 151 6.95 28.59 -23.99
N LEU A 152 6.83 28.50 -25.31
CA LEU A 152 7.29 29.54 -26.25
C LEU A 152 6.23 30.62 -26.52
N ASP A 153 5.08 30.58 -25.82
CA ASP A 153 3.90 31.43 -26.08
C ASP A 153 3.36 31.32 -27.53
N TRP A 154 3.61 30.19 -28.19
CA TRP A 154 3.03 29.86 -29.50
C TRP A 154 1.62 29.31 -29.36
N LEU A 155 1.35 28.61 -28.25
CA LEU A 155 -0.01 28.37 -27.75
C LEU A 155 -0.22 29.25 -26.50
N THR A 156 -1.39 29.85 -26.37
CA THR A 156 -1.78 30.67 -25.20
C THR A 156 -2.41 29.82 -24.10
N SER A 157 -2.74 30.41 -22.95
CA SER A 157 -3.51 29.73 -21.90
C SER A 157 -4.94 29.41 -22.32
N ASP A 158 -5.51 30.17 -23.25
CA ASP A 158 -6.92 30.00 -23.65
C ASP A 158 -7.05 28.91 -24.72
N GLU A 159 -5.96 28.58 -25.42
CA GLU A 159 -5.85 27.51 -26.42
C GLU A 159 -5.49 26.15 -25.78
N VAL A 160 -5.30 26.10 -24.46
CA VAL A 160 -4.92 24.90 -23.68
C VAL A 160 -5.87 24.72 -22.50
N VAL A 161 -6.56 23.59 -22.45
CA VAL A 161 -7.62 23.36 -21.46
C VAL A 161 -7.06 22.66 -20.23
N GLN A 162 -7.12 23.33 -19.07
CA GLN A 162 -6.96 22.67 -17.78
C GLN A 162 -8.25 21.89 -17.44
N VAL A 163 -8.14 20.57 -17.36
CA VAL A 163 -9.27 19.66 -17.08
C VAL A 163 -9.48 19.52 -15.58
N ASN A 164 -10.48 20.23 -15.06
CA ASN A 164 -10.82 20.24 -13.63
C ASN A 164 -12.07 19.42 -13.28
N SER A 165 -12.74 18.81 -14.27
CA SER A 165 -13.96 18.03 -14.08
C SER A 165 -14.07 16.93 -15.11
N SER A 166 -14.75 15.83 -14.78
CA SER A 166 -15.09 14.80 -15.76
C SER A 166 -15.93 15.36 -16.90
N GLY A 167 -15.60 15.03 -18.14
CA GLY A 167 -16.24 15.62 -19.31
C GLY A 167 -15.72 15.05 -20.63
N THR A 168 -16.39 15.42 -21.72
CA THR A 168 -15.91 15.16 -23.08
C THR A 168 -15.41 16.47 -23.68
N TYR A 169 -14.18 16.46 -24.15
CA TYR A 169 -13.46 17.62 -24.66
C TYR A 169 -13.13 17.41 -26.13
N ARG A 170 -13.24 18.46 -26.96
CA ARG A 170 -12.86 18.39 -28.36
C ARG A 170 -11.49 18.99 -28.55
N LEU A 171 -10.59 18.23 -29.15
CA LEU A 171 -9.21 18.62 -29.34
C LEU A 171 -8.87 18.81 -30.82
N SER A 172 -8.40 20.00 -31.18
CA SER A 172 -7.86 20.32 -32.49
C SER A 172 -6.38 19.96 -32.58
N PRO A 173 -5.86 19.67 -33.77
CA PRO A 173 -4.47 19.24 -33.92
C PRO A 173 -3.53 20.42 -33.77
N HIS A 174 -2.45 20.25 -33.02
CA HIS A 174 -1.48 21.32 -32.76
C HIS A 174 -0.37 21.40 -33.83
N ASP A 175 -0.21 20.40 -34.68
CA ASP A 175 0.86 20.28 -35.67
C ASP A 175 0.45 20.73 -37.08
N VAL A 176 -0.46 21.70 -37.16
CA VAL A 176 -0.94 22.33 -38.40
C VAL A 176 -0.39 23.75 -38.54
N GLY A 177 -0.37 24.30 -39.77
CA GLY A 177 0.23 25.60 -40.04
C GLY A 177 -0.57 26.83 -39.60
N ALA A 178 -1.81 26.66 -39.15
CA ALA A 178 -2.66 27.74 -38.65
C ALA A 178 -3.64 27.23 -37.58
N ILE A 179 -3.90 28.07 -36.58
CA ILE A 179 -4.84 27.82 -35.49
C ILE A 179 -5.97 28.85 -35.48
N SER A 180 -7.01 28.57 -34.71
CA SER A 180 -8.13 29.45 -34.43
C SER A 180 -8.27 29.58 -32.93
N GLU A 181 -8.45 30.82 -32.45
CA GLU A 181 -8.52 31.15 -31.02
C GLU A 181 -9.75 30.52 -30.32
N ASP A 182 -10.74 30.05 -31.08
CA ASP A 182 -11.96 29.40 -30.55
C ASP A 182 -11.78 27.89 -30.29
N ASN A 183 -10.60 27.33 -30.59
CA ASN A 183 -10.33 25.89 -30.50
C ASN A 183 -9.33 25.55 -29.40
N ASP A 184 -9.50 24.37 -28.83
CA ASP A 184 -8.57 23.78 -27.87
C ASP A 184 -7.52 22.91 -28.59
N TYR A 185 -6.25 23.01 -28.22
CA TYR A 185 -5.13 22.31 -28.89
C TYR A 185 -4.34 21.35 -28.01
N ALA A 186 -4.50 21.47 -26.69
CA ALA A 186 -4.02 20.50 -25.71
C ALA A 186 -5.00 20.41 -24.53
N LEU A 187 -5.08 19.23 -23.92
CA LEU A 187 -5.70 19.07 -22.60
C LEU A 187 -4.60 18.84 -21.57
N VAL A 188 -4.75 19.46 -20.41
CA VAL A 188 -3.84 19.31 -19.26
C VAL A 188 -4.64 18.72 -18.10
N VAL A 189 -4.23 17.55 -17.62
CA VAL A 189 -4.89 16.84 -16.53
C VAL A 189 -3.89 16.65 -15.39
N SER A 190 -4.15 17.28 -14.24
CA SER A 190 -3.24 17.19 -13.11
C SER A 190 -3.17 15.80 -12.53
N ARG A 191 -1.97 15.22 -12.56
CA ARG A 191 -1.71 13.88 -12.06
C ARG A 191 -1.40 13.90 -10.57
N ASP A 192 -0.51 14.81 -10.18
CA ASP A 192 -0.08 15.02 -8.80
C ASP A 192 0.46 16.46 -8.63
N ALA A 193 1.04 16.77 -7.47
CA ALA A 193 1.51 18.12 -7.16
C ALA A 193 2.66 18.61 -8.06
N ASP A 194 3.38 17.69 -8.71
CA ASP A 194 4.58 18.00 -9.48
C ASP A 194 4.42 17.74 -10.99
N ARG A 195 3.34 17.08 -11.41
CA ARG A 195 3.19 16.57 -12.78
C ARG A 195 1.77 16.69 -13.31
N ASP A 196 1.69 17.02 -14.59
CA ASP A 196 0.48 17.03 -15.39
C ASP A 196 0.60 16.10 -16.61
N TYR A 197 -0.50 15.43 -16.96
CA TYR A 197 -0.65 14.81 -18.27
C TYR A 197 -1.04 15.86 -19.31
N TRP A 198 -0.32 15.86 -20.43
CA TRP A 198 -0.62 16.63 -21.62
C TRP A 198 -1.13 15.70 -22.71
N ILE A 199 -2.33 15.95 -23.19
CA ILE A 199 -2.98 15.18 -24.25
C ILE A 199 -3.01 16.05 -25.51
N GLU A 200 -2.45 15.54 -26.60
CA GLU A 200 -2.33 16.27 -27.86
C GLU A 200 -2.75 15.43 -29.07
N PHE A 201 -3.23 16.10 -30.12
CA PHE A 201 -3.68 15.48 -31.36
C PHE A 201 -2.83 15.96 -32.53
N ARG A 202 -2.48 15.04 -33.44
CA ARG A 202 -1.58 15.32 -34.58
C ARG A 202 -2.22 14.94 -35.90
N GLN A 203 -2.16 15.83 -36.89
CA GLN A 203 -2.72 15.69 -38.23
C GLN A 203 -1.77 16.21 -39.33
N ASN A 204 -0.47 16.38 -39.06
CA ASN A 204 0.49 16.64 -40.13
C ASN A 204 0.47 15.47 -41.14
N PRO A 205 0.29 15.72 -42.46
CA PRO A 205 0.17 14.67 -43.47
C PRO A 205 1.32 13.68 -43.54
N GLY A 206 2.52 14.04 -43.06
CA GLY A 206 3.63 13.10 -42.96
C GLY A 206 3.37 11.92 -42.01
N TRP A 207 2.38 12.03 -41.12
CA TRP A 207 1.92 10.96 -40.23
C TRP A 207 0.74 10.16 -40.77
N ALA A 208 0.25 10.45 -41.98
CA ALA A 208 -0.97 9.81 -42.51
C ALA A 208 -0.90 8.28 -42.64
N ASN A 209 0.31 7.71 -42.74
CA ASN A 209 0.53 6.26 -42.79
C ASN A 209 0.68 5.63 -41.39
N ASN A 210 0.79 6.43 -40.33
CA ASN A 210 0.81 5.94 -38.96
C ASN A 210 -0.62 5.91 -38.41
N ALA A 211 -1.24 4.74 -38.43
CA ALA A 211 -2.65 4.57 -38.04
C ALA A 211 -2.94 4.97 -36.59
N TRP A 212 -1.96 4.86 -35.69
CA TRP A 212 -2.09 5.24 -34.27
C TRP A 212 -2.15 6.75 -34.12
N THR A 213 -1.10 7.45 -34.54
CA THR A 213 -1.03 8.92 -34.46
C THR A 213 -2.15 9.58 -35.25
N TRP A 214 -2.52 9.02 -36.41
CA TRP A 214 -3.56 9.60 -37.26
C TRP A 214 -4.99 9.49 -36.70
N ASN A 215 -5.22 8.55 -35.77
CA ASN A 215 -6.53 8.23 -35.20
C ASN A 215 -6.49 8.10 -33.67
N GLY A 216 -5.59 8.81 -33.02
CA GLY A 216 -5.36 8.73 -31.58
C GLY A 216 -4.74 10.00 -31.05
N VAL A 217 -4.68 10.10 -29.73
CA VAL A 217 -4.01 11.19 -29.02
C VAL A 217 -2.68 10.70 -28.45
N GLN A 218 -1.69 11.57 -28.45
CA GLN A 218 -0.48 11.33 -27.68
C GLN A 218 -0.71 11.81 -26.25
N VAL A 219 -0.18 11.06 -25.29
CA VAL A 219 -0.20 11.45 -23.89
C VAL A 219 1.25 11.55 -23.44
N ARG A 220 1.60 12.70 -22.89
CA ARG A 220 2.93 12.97 -22.35
C ARG A 220 2.80 13.51 -20.94
N LEU A 221 3.86 13.39 -20.15
CA LEU A 221 4.01 14.13 -18.92
C LEU A 221 4.83 15.40 -19.19
N ASP A 222 4.53 16.46 -18.46
CA ASP A 222 5.33 17.67 -18.44
C ASP A 222 6.70 17.43 -17.76
N PRO A 223 7.62 18.40 -17.79
CA PRO A 223 8.91 18.26 -17.13
C PRO A 223 8.84 18.24 -15.60
N TRP A 224 9.56 17.31 -14.97
CA TRP A 224 9.83 17.33 -13.53
C TRP A 224 11.31 17.03 -13.24
N ALA A 225 11.72 17.08 -11.98
CA ALA A 225 13.12 16.90 -11.57
C ALA A 225 13.79 15.62 -12.10
N GLY A 226 13.00 14.58 -12.42
CA GLY A 226 13.48 13.29 -12.93
C GLY A 226 13.63 13.19 -14.45
N THR A 227 13.22 14.21 -15.23
CA THR A 227 13.18 14.14 -16.71
C THR A 227 14.24 14.99 -17.39
N LEU A 228 15.28 15.40 -16.66
CA LEU A 228 16.29 16.34 -17.18
C LEU A 228 15.65 17.63 -17.73
N ASN A 229 14.56 18.07 -17.10
CA ASN A 229 13.74 19.23 -17.49
C ASN A 229 13.03 19.12 -18.86
N GLY A 230 12.98 17.92 -19.46
CA GLY A 230 12.27 17.64 -20.70
C GLY A 230 10.87 17.07 -20.51
N THR A 231 10.01 17.16 -21.53
CA THR A 231 8.72 16.45 -21.56
C THR A 231 8.96 14.95 -21.69
N THR A 232 7.96 14.11 -21.37
CA THR A 232 8.10 12.65 -21.46
C THR A 232 6.89 12.03 -22.14
N LEU A 233 7.04 11.59 -23.39
CA LEU A 233 6.04 10.82 -24.12
C LEU A 233 5.82 9.45 -23.45
N LEU A 234 4.55 9.08 -23.27
CA LEU A 234 4.19 7.76 -22.76
C LEU A 234 3.87 6.83 -23.93
N ASP A 235 4.45 5.64 -23.89
CA ASP A 235 4.09 4.56 -24.80
C ASP A 235 2.77 3.93 -24.35
N MET A 236 1.72 4.09 -25.14
CA MET A 236 0.42 3.49 -24.84
C MET A 236 0.36 2.01 -25.22
N THR A 237 1.35 1.47 -25.94
CA THR A 237 1.43 0.07 -26.38
C THR A 237 2.82 -0.53 -26.15
N PRO A 238 3.38 -0.46 -24.93
CA PRO A 238 4.77 -0.83 -24.67
C PRO A 238 5.10 -2.31 -24.95
N TRP A 239 4.07 -3.15 -25.10
CA TRP A 239 4.16 -4.57 -25.40
C TRP A 239 4.27 -4.89 -26.89
N SER A 240 4.07 -3.89 -27.76
CA SER A 240 4.06 -4.10 -29.19
C SER A 240 5.49 -4.14 -29.75
N SER A 241 5.61 -4.58 -31.00
CA SER A 241 6.86 -4.47 -31.76
C SER A 241 7.12 -3.06 -32.32
N GLY A 242 6.17 -2.13 -32.17
CA GLY A 242 6.21 -0.80 -32.76
C GLY A 242 7.09 0.18 -31.98
N GLY A 243 7.43 -0.15 -30.73
CA GLY A 243 8.15 0.75 -29.86
C GLY A 243 7.35 2.04 -29.67
N LEU A 244 7.97 3.19 -29.90
CA LEU A 244 7.27 4.46 -29.76
C LEU A 244 6.47 4.87 -31.00
N ASP A 245 6.56 4.15 -32.12
CA ASP A 245 5.79 4.49 -33.33
C ASP A 245 4.27 4.32 -33.09
N ASP A 246 3.87 3.47 -32.14
CA ASP A 246 2.47 3.26 -31.74
C ASP A 246 2.11 3.84 -30.38
N ALA A 247 2.89 4.81 -29.88
CA ALA A 247 2.69 5.43 -28.58
C ALA A 247 1.34 6.16 -28.41
N ALA A 248 0.59 6.45 -29.49
CA ALA A 248 -0.69 7.15 -29.38
C ALA A 248 -1.80 6.24 -28.80
N LEU A 249 -2.61 6.81 -27.91
CA LEU A 249 -3.84 6.22 -27.41
C LEU A 249 -4.91 6.34 -28.50
N VAL A 250 -5.30 5.21 -29.09
CA VAL A 250 -6.27 5.16 -30.20
C VAL A 250 -7.72 5.15 -29.73
N ILE A 251 -8.62 5.46 -30.66
CA ILE A 251 -10.08 5.50 -30.45
C ILE A 251 -10.60 4.25 -29.72
N GLY A 252 -11.49 4.50 -28.76
CA GLY A 252 -12.21 3.51 -27.97
C GLY A 252 -11.39 2.93 -26.81
N ARG A 253 -10.09 3.17 -26.76
CA ARG A 253 -9.20 2.63 -25.74
C ARG A 253 -9.06 3.60 -24.58
N THR A 254 -9.16 3.08 -23.36
CA THR A 254 -9.02 3.86 -22.13
C THR A 254 -7.60 3.69 -21.55
N PHE A 255 -6.90 4.81 -21.34
CA PHE A 255 -5.76 4.88 -20.44
C PHE A 255 -6.27 5.16 -19.03
N ALA A 256 -5.74 4.46 -18.02
CA ALA A 256 -6.12 4.60 -16.63
C ALA A 256 -4.89 4.82 -15.73
N ASP A 257 -4.91 5.89 -14.93
CA ASP A 257 -4.09 6.06 -13.74
C ASP A 257 -5.03 6.05 -12.52
N PRO A 258 -5.39 4.87 -11.99
CA PRO A 258 -6.35 4.75 -10.89
C PRO A 258 -5.83 5.34 -9.58
N LEU A 259 -4.51 5.50 -9.42
CA LEU A 259 -3.92 6.15 -8.24
C LEU A 259 -4.16 7.66 -8.26
N ALA A 260 -4.07 8.27 -9.43
CA ALA A 260 -4.45 9.66 -9.65
C ALA A 260 -5.97 9.82 -9.86
N GLY A 261 -6.72 8.71 -10.01
CA GLY A 261 -8.14 8.73 -10.33
C GLY A 261 -8.43 9.31 -11.73
N ILE A 262 -7.55 9.08 -12.70
CA ILE A 262 -7.63 9.67 -14.05
C ILE A 262 -7.88 8.58 -15.07
N TYR A 263 -8.86 8.82 -15.94
CA TYR A 263 -9.18 7.93 -17.05
C TYR A 263 -9.38 8.75 -18.33
N ILE A 264 -8.64 8.43 -19.38
CA ILE A 264 -8.61 9.16 -20.65
C ILE A 264 -9.02 8.21 -21.77
N THR A 265 -10.04 8.58 -22.54
CA THR A 265 -10.56 7.74 -23.64
C THR A 265 -10.86 8.59 -24.88
N PRO A 266 -10.11 8.45 -25.98
CA PRO A 266 -10.45 9.05 -27.26
C PRO A 266 -11.70 8.38 -27.84
N LEU A 267 -12.72 9.17 -28.18
CA LEU A 267 -14.03 8.66 -28.59
C LEU A 267 -14.20 8.63 -30.09
N SER A 268 -13.85 9.69 -30.80
CA SER A 268 -14.11 9.80 -32.23
C SER A 268 -13.26 10.88 -32.86
N VAL A 269 -12.82 10.65 -34.09
CA VAL A 269 -12.25 11.71 -34.91
C VAL A 269 -13.36 12.33 -35.75
N VAL A 270 -13.56 13.63 -35.57
CA VAL A 270 -14.51 14.45 -36.30
C VAL A 270 -13.80 15.07 -37.49
N ASN A 271 -14.33 14.86 -38.69
CA ASN A 271 -13.82 15.50 -39.90
C ASN A 271 -14.31 16.95 -39.98
N THR A 272 -13.77 17.80 -39.12
CA THR A 272 -13.93 19.26 -39.19
C THR A 272 -13.06 19.83 -40.31
N TYR A 273 -13.53 20.89 -40.98
CA TYR A 273 -12.74 21.63 -41.96
C TYR A 273 -12.11 22.86 -41.26
N PRO A 274 -10.84 23.23 -41.54
CA PRO A 274 -9.92 22.60 -42.49
C PRO A 274 -9.16 21.38 -41.96
N HIS A 275 -9.21 21.12 -40.64
CA HIS A 275 -8.49 20.03 -39.99
C HIS A 275 -9.40 19.18 -39.12
N ARG A 276 -9.15 17.86 -39.14
CA ARG A 276 -9.82 16.88 -38.27
C ARG A 276 -9.61 17.26 -36.81
N SER A 277 -10.56 16.98 -35.95
CA SER A 277 -10.48 17.13 -34.48
C SER A 277 -10.85 15.80 -33.80
N ILE A 278 -10.51 15.62 -32.53
CA ILE A 278 -10.80 14.38 -31.79
C ILE A 278 -11.54 14.68 -30.49
N ASP A 279 -12.63 13.95 -30.24
CA ASP A 279 -13.35 14.02 -28.97
C ASP A 279 -12.68 13.07 -27.97
N VAL A 280 -12.35 13.56 -26.78
CA VAL A 280 -11.67 12.83 -25.70
C VAL A 280 -12.52 12.91 -24.43
N ARG A 281 -12.91 11.75 -23.90
CA ARG A 281 -13.52 11.64 -22.57
C ARG A 281 -12.42 11.62 -21.51
N VAL A 282 -12.53 12.51 -20.53
CA VAL A 282 -11.74 12.44 -19.29
C VAL A 282 -12.70 12.21 -18.13
N ASN A 283 -12.43 11.20 -17.31
CA ASN A 283 -13.13 10.98 -16.05
C ASN A 283 -12.13 11.11 -14.90
N LEU A 284 -12.50 11.90 -13.89
CA LEU A 284 -11.71 12.20 -12.70
C LEU A 284 -12.40 11.64 -11.45
N GLY A 285 -11.61 11.10 -10.53
CA GLY A 285 -12.04 10.60 -9.22
C GLY A 285 -11.85 9.10 -9.02
N SER A 286 -12.13 8.65 -7.80
CA SER A 286 -12.26 7.22 -7.50
C SER A 286 -13.69 6.77 -7.84
N PHE A 287 -13.82 5.61 -8.48
CA PHE A 287 -15.10 5.00 -8.83
C PHE A 287 -15.32 3.71 -8.00
N PRO A 288 -15.49 3.80 -6.67
CA PRO A 288 -15.70 2.63 -5.84
C PRO A 288 -17.01 1.93 -6.20
N GLY A 289 -16.96 0.60 -6.33
CA GLY A 289 -18.12 -0.21 -6.72
C GLY A 289 -18.41 -0.26 -8.22
N ASN A 290 -17.57 0.37 -9.06
CA ASN A 290 -17.66 0.30 -10.50
C ASN A 290 -17.43 -1.14 -11.01
N ARG A 291 -18.36 -1.66 -11.81
CA ARG A 291 -18.38 -3.05 -12.28
C ARG A 291 -18.02 -3.10 -13.77
N ALA A 292 -17.31 -4.15 -14.16
CA ALA A 292 -16.94 -4.34 -15.55
C ALA A 292 -18.16 -4.49 -16.46
N PRO A 293 -18.10 -3.96 -17.69
CA PRO A 293 -19.14 -4.19 -18.68
C PRO A 293 -19.20 -5.66 -19.09
N THR A 294 -20.24 -6.00 -19.85
CA THR A 294 -20.39 -7.32 -20.47
C THR A 294 -20.63 -7.15 -21.96
N ALA A 295 -20.12 -8.06 -22.79
CA ALA A 295 -20.44 -8.05 -24.21
C ALA A 295 -20.46 -9.45 -24.85
N LEU A 296 -21.19 -9.58 -25.95
CA LEU A 296 -21.11 -10.73 -26.86
C LEU A 296 -20.59 -10.27 -28.22
N LEU A 297 -19.46 -10.85 -28.66
CA LEU A 297 -18.87 -10.62 -29.97
C LEU A 297 -19.35 -11.67 -30.97
N SER A 298 -19.86 -11.23 -32.12
CA SER A 298 -20.19 -12.08 -33.26
C SER A 298 -19.56 -11.56 -34.56
N ALA A 299 -19.22 -12.48 -35.46
CA ALA A 299 -18.75 -12.18 -36.81
C ALA A 299 -19.68 -12.82 -37.84
N SER A 300 -19.96 -12.11 -38.94
CA SER A 300 -20.82 -12.61 -40.02
C SER A 300 -20.24 -13.83 -40.75
N ALA A 301 -18.91 -13.98 -40.72
CA ALA A 301 -18.17 -15.14 -41.22
C ALA A 301 -16.81 -15.23 -40.54
N THR A 302 -16.32 -16.45 -40.29
CA THR A 302 -14.97 -16.71 -39.75
C THR A 302 -14.01 -17.27 -40.81
N SER A 303 -14.49 -17.46 -42.05
CA SER A 303 -13.66 -17.83 -43.20
C SER A 303 -14.14 -17.05 -44.44
N ILE A 304 -13.23 -16.30 -45.06
CA ILE A 304 -13.53 -15.47 -46.24
C ILE A 304 -12.42 -15.58 -47.31
N PRO A 305 -12.70 -15.31 -48.59
CA PRO A 305 -11.66 -15.12 -49.60
C PRO A 305 -10.84 -13.85 -49.32
N VAL A 306 -9.65 -13.75 -49.93
CA VAL A 306 -8.85 -12.51 -49.92
C VAL A 306 -9.66 -11.36 -50.52
N GLY A 307 -9.68 -10.21 -49.85
CA GLY A 307 -10.51 -9.06 -50.22
C GLY A 307 -12.00 -9.20 -49.83
N GLY A 308 -12.41 -10.32 -49.22
CA GLY A 308 -13.74 -10.50 -48.67
C GLY A 308 -14.01 -9.56 -47.49
N SER A 309 -15.29 -9.26 -47.25
CA SER A 309 -15.74 -8.40 -46.15
C SER A 309 -16.38 -9.22 -45.03
N VAL A 310 -16.11 -8.85 -43.79
CA VAL A 310 -16.74 -9.42 -42.58
C VAL A 310 -17.30 -8.28 -41.75
N GLN A 311 -18.52 -8.45 -41.27
CA GLN A 311 -19.14 -7.57 -40.27
C GLN A 311 -19.01 -8.20 -38.89
N PHE A 312 -18.58 -7.39 -37.92
CA PHE A 312 -18.52 -7.71 -36.51
C PHE A 312 -19.60 -6.93 -35.76
N THR A 313 -20.24 -7.57 -34.79
CA THR A 313 -21.27 -6.96 -33.95
C THR A 313 -21.01 -7.30 -32.48
N ALA A 314 -21.07 -6.28 -31.64
CA ALA A 314 -20.96 -6.34 -30.19
C ALA A 314 -22.32 -6.04 -29.55
N ALA A 315 -22.88 -7.01 -28.83
CA ALA A 315 -24.02 -6.77 -27.95
C ALA A 315 -23.49 -6.54 -26.53
N ALA A 316 -23.30 -5.27 -26.14
CA ALA A 316 -22.68 -4.89 -24.88
C ALA A 316 -23.67 -4.19 -23.93
N SER A 317 -23.44 -4.34 -22.63
CA SER A 317 -24.18 -3.65 -21.57
C SER A 317 -23.30 -3.39 -20.35
N ASP A 318 -23.57 -2.29 -19.67
CA ASP A 318 -22.88 -1.91 -18.45
C ASP A 318 -23.80 -2.11 -17.23
N PRO A 319 -23.38 -2.85 -16.19
CA PRO A 319 -24.20 -3.06 -14.99
C PRO A 319 -24.55 -1.77 -14.23
N ASP A 320 -23.72 -0.73 -14.36
CA ASP A 320 -23.87 0.58 -13.71
C ASP A 320 -24.54 1.62 -14.63
N ALA A 321 -24.95 1.19 -15.83
CA ALA A 321 -25.54 2.02 -16.89
C ALA A 321 -24.62 3.15 -17.38
N ASP A 322 -23.31 2.93 -17.30
CA ASP A 322 -22.33 3.87 -17.83
C ASP A 322 -22.28 3.87 -19.38
N PRO A 323 -21.95 5.01 -20.01
CA PRO A 323 -21.64 5.05 -21.42
C PRO A 323 -20.44 4.16 -21.75
N LEU A 324 -20.51 3.42 -22.86
CA LEU A 324 -19.48 2.48 -23.27
C LEU A 324 -18.64 3.00 -24.44
N ALA A 325 -17.35 2.71 -24.42
CA ALA A 325 -16.43 2.87 -25.53
C ALA A 325 -16.03 1.49 -26.11
N TYR A 326 -15.86 1.41 -27.42
CA TYR A 326 -15.57 0.20 -28.18
C TYR A 326 -14.24 0.37 -28.91
N HIS A 327 -13.26 -0.44 -28.55
CA HIS A 327 -11.99 -0.55 -29.24
C HIS A 327 -11.95 -1.84 -30.08
N TRP A 328 -11.83 -1.68 -31.39
CA TRP A 328 -11.66 -2.79 -32.32
C TRP A 328 -10.21 -2.83 -32.82
N ASP A 329 -9.52 -3.94 -32.56
CA ASP A 329 -8.22 -4.27 -33.15
C ASP A 329 -8.41 -5.43 -34.12
N PHE A 330 -8.13 -5.21 -35.41
CA PHE A 330 -8.33 -6.23 -36.44
C PHE A 330 -7.15 -7.19 -36.59
N GLY A 331 -6.08 -7.03 -35.81
CA GLY A 331 -4.89 -7.88 -35.83
C GLY A 331 -3.95 -7.64 -37.02
N ASP A 332 -4.19 -6.56 -37.79
CA ASP A 332 -3.41 -6.14 -38.96
C ASP A 332 -2.86 -4.72 -38.82
N ARG A 333 -2.75 -4.22 -37.57
CA ARG A 333 -2.36 -2.83 -37.24
C ARG A 333 -3.38 -1.77 -37.70
N THR A 334 -4.64 -2.18 -37.89
CA THR A 334 -5.74 -1.25 -38.15
C THR A 334 -6.83 -1.36 -37.10
N PHE A 335 -7.55 -0.26 -36.90
CA PHE A 335 -8.53 -0.09 -35.83
C PHE A 335 -9.90 0.32 -36.36
N GLY A 336 -10.94 -0.07 -35.64
CA GLY A 336 -12.31 0.35 -35.93
C GLY A 336 -12.68 1.69 -35.30
N GLN A 337 -13.87 2.19 -35.64
CA GLN A 337 -14.48 3.34 -34.96
C GLN A 337 -15.03 2.91 -33.59
N ASN A 338 -15.27 3.89 -32.70
CA ASN A 338 -15.96 3.66 -31.43
C ASN A 338 -17.46 3.40 -31.67
N ALA A 339 -17.79 2.18 -32.05
CA ALA A 339 -19.15 1.76 -32.37
C ALA A 339 -19.36 0.27 -32.05
N PRO A 340 -20.60 -0.16 -31.75
CA PRO A 340 -20.91 -1.56 -31.48
C PRO A 340 -20.82 -2.46 -32.73
N THR A 341 -20.65 -1.89 -33.92
CA THR A 341 -20.49 -2.64 -35.16
C THR A 341 -19.27 -2.15 -35.93
N ALA A 342 -18.55 -3.08 -36.55
CA ALA A 342 -17.42 -2.76 -37.42
C ALA A 342 -17.43 -3.65 -38.67
N THR A 343 -17.02 -3.11 -39.81
CA THR A 343 -16.89 -3.87 -41.07
C THR A 343 -15.46 -3.80 -41.53
N ARG A 344 -14.88 -4.96 -41.90
CA ARG A 344 -13.47 -5.04 -42.31
C ARG A 344 -13.30 -5.93 -43.54
N THR A 345 -12.37 -5.51 -44.41
CA THR A 345 -11.81 -6.32 -45.49
C THR A 345 -10.32 -6.57 -45.23
N PHE A 346 -9.84 -7.76 -45.56
CA PHE A 346 -8.44 -8.14 -45.37
C PHE A 346 -7.76 -8.37 -46.72
N ALA A 347 -6.65 -7.67 -46.94
CA ALA A 347 -5.97 -7.62 -48.24
C ALA A 347 -5.06 -8.81 -48.51
N ALA A 348 -4.65 -9.57 -47.48
CA ALA A 348 -3.74 -10.70 -47.60
C ALA A 348 -4.33 -11.97 -46.98
N ALA A 349 -3.85 -13.13 -47.43
CA ALA A 349 -4.20 -14.40 -46.79
C ALA A 349 -3.52 -14.52 -45.42
N GLY A 350 -4.24 -15.01 -44.42
CA GLY A 350 -3.74 -15.08 -43.05
C GLY A 350 -4.83 -15.42 -42.03
N HIS A 351 -4.42 -15.59 -40.78
CA HIS A 351 -5.31 -15.70 -39.63
C HIS A 351 -5.32 -14.37 -38.87
N TYR A 352 -6.42 -13.64 -38.98
CA TYR A 352 -6.59 -12.33 -38.34
C TYR A 352 -7.37 -12.50 -37.05
N ARG A 353 -6.71 -12.23 -35.92
CA ARG A 353 -7.39 -12.19 -34.61
C ARG A 353 -8.00 -10.80 -34.45
N VAL A 354 -9.32 -10.73 -34.55
CA VAL A 354 -10.07 -9.52 -34.25
C VAL A 354 -10.42 -9.52 -32.78
N ARG A 355 -9.95 -8.49 -32.07
CA ARG A 355 -10.20 -8.27 -30.65
C ARG A 355 -11.12 -7.07 -30.48
N LEU A 356 -12.16 -7.25 -29.66
CA LEU A 356 -13.00 -6.19 -29.14
C LEU A 356 -12.63 -5.96 -27.68
N THR A 357 -12.42 -4.71 -27.30
CA THR A 357 -12.41 -4.28 -25.90
C THR A 357 -13.49 -3.22 -25.70
N VAL A 358 -14.40 -3.48 -24.77
CA VAL A 358 -15.46 -2.57 -24.35
C VAL A 358 -15.05 -1.98 -23.01
N SER A 359 -15.10 -0.66 -22.88
CA SER A 359 -14.68 0.08 -21.69
C SER A 359 -15.82 0.96 -21.16
N ASP A 360 -15.96 1.02 -19.84
CA ASP A 360 -16.81 1.98 -19.13
C ASP A 360 -16.19 3.39 -19.02
N MET A 361 -14.93 3.54 -19.48
CA MET A 361 -14.11 4.74 -19.39
C MET A 361 -13.77 5.19 -17.96
N LYS A 362 -13.98 4.31 -16.96
CA LYS A 362 -13.70 4.48 -15.52
C LYS A 362 -12.79 3.38 -14.98
N GLY A 363 -12.19 2.60 -15.89
CA GLY A 363 -11.12 1.66 -15.59
C GLY A 363 -11.49 0.20 -15.73
N GLN A 364 -12.78 -0.14 -15.90
CA GLN A 364 -13.18 -1.52 -16.10
C GLN A 364 -13.45 -1.81 -17.58
N THR A 365 -13.07 -3.02 -17.99
CA THR A 365 -13.19 -3.44 -19.38
C THR A 365 -13.74 -4.85 -19.50
N PHE A 366 -14.31 -5.13 -20.66
CA PHE A 366 -14.63 -6.45 -21.14
C PHE A 366 -13.94 -6.67 -22.48
N SER A 367 -13.33 -7.83 -22.69
CA SER A 367 -12.66 -8.16 -23.93
C SER A 367 -13.19 -9.48 -24.51
N ALA A 368 -13.27 -9.56 -25.84
CA ALA A 368 -13.60 -10.78 -26.59
C ALA A 368 -12.79 -10.83 -27.88
N SER A 369 -12.46 -12.04 -28.36
CA SER A 369 -11.73 -12.22 -29.62
C SER A 369 -12.36 -13.25 -30.54
N VAL A 370 -12.20 -13.07 -31.85
CA VAL A 370 -12.56 -14.04 -32.88
C VAL A 370 -11.45 -14.10 -33.93
N VAL A 371 -11.14 -15.30 -34.43
CA VAL A 371 -10.17 -15.48 -35.50
C VAL A 371 -10.88 -15.63 -36.84
N VAL A 372 -10.52 -14.78 -37.80
CA VAL A 372 -10.99 -14.86 -39.19
C VAL A 372 -9.87 -15.42 -40.05
N ARG A 373 -10.15 -16.54 -40.73
CA ARG A 373 -9.27 -17.12 -41.74
C ARG A 373 -9.54 -16.46 -43.09
N VAL A 374 -8.52 -15.85 -43.68
CA VAL A 374 -8.60 -15.18 -44.97
C VAL A 374 -7.80 -15.99 -45.99
N GLY A 375 -8.46 -16.40 -47.07
CA GLY A 375 -7.85 -17.22 -48.12
C GLY A 375 -7.35 -18.57 -47.61
N SER A 376 -6.21 -19.02 -48.14
CA SER A 376 -5.54 -20.27 -47.74
C SER A 376 -4.09 -19.98 -47.37
N PRO A 377 -3.83 -19.48 -46.14
CA PRO A 377 -2.49 -19.11 -45.72
C PRO A 377 -1.61 -20.37 -45.59
N ALA A 378 -0.47 -20.37 -46.27
CA ALA A 378 0.53 -21.43 -46.19
C ALA A 378 1.42 -21.22 -44.96
N ASP A 379 1.80 -22.31 -44.30
CA ASP A 379 2.68 -22.32 -43.10
C ASP A 379 2.27 -21.26 -42.04
N SER A 380 0.98 -21.23 -41.71
CA SER A 380 0.39 -20.30 -40.75
C SER A 380 -0.48 -21.06 -39.77
N HIS A 381 0.08 -21.29 -38.60
CA HIS A 381 -0.54 -22.08 -37.53
C HIS A 381 -0.99 -21.19 -36.38
N GLN A 382 -1.88 -21.75 -35.56
CA GLN A 382 -2.44 -21.12 -34.37
C GLN A 382 -2.01 -21.87 -33.12
N VAL A 383 -1.78 -21.13 -32.04
CA VAL A 383 -1.59 -21.69 -30.69
C VAL A 383 -2.65 -21.08 -29.79
N SER A 384 -3.44 -21.91 -29.10
CA SER A 384 -4.55 -21.45 -28.26
C SER A 384 -4.59 -22.15 -26.92
N GLY A 385 -5.19 -21.47 -25.94
CA GLY A 385 -5.33 -21.97 -24.58
C GLY A 385 -6.09 -20.98 -23.70
N ARG A 386 -6.00 -21.22 -22.38
CA ARG A 386 -6.61 -20.40 -21.34
C ARG A 386 -5.60 -20.01 -20.27
N VAL A 387 -5.81 -18.85 -19.67
CA VAL A 387 -5.14 -18.43 -18.45
C VAL A 387 -6.18 -18.32 -17.35
N LEU A 388 -6.01 -19.14 -16.31
CA LEU A 388 -6.91 -19.23 -15.17
C LEU A 388 -6.16 -18.94 -13.87
N ASP A 389 -6.86 -18.49 -12.83
CA ASP A 389 -6.29 -18.45 -11.48
C ASP A 389 -6.28 -19.84 -10.83
N VAL A 390 -5.72 -19.93 -9.62
CA VAL A 390 -5.68 -21.18 -8.84
C VAL A 390 -7.06 -21.74 -8.45
N HIS A 391 -8.12 -20.96 -8.62
CA HIS A 391 -9.51 -21.37 -8.37
C HIS A 391 -10.26 -21.68 -9.69
N GLY A 392 -9.56 -21.70 -10.82
CA GLY A 392 -10.14 -21.94 -12.14
C GLY A 392 -10.92 -20.76 -12.73
N GLN A 393 -10.79 -19.56 -12.15
CA GLN A 393 -11.43 -18.34 -12.69
C GLN A 393 -10.60 -17.76 -13.85
N PRO A 394 -11.24 -17.24 -14.90
CA PRO A 394 -10.54 -16.67 -16.04
C PRO A 394 -9.79 -15.39 -15.66
N ILE A 395 -8.57 -15.24 -16.19
CA ILE A 395 -7.78 -14.01 -16.04
C ILE A 395 -7.72 -13.31 -17.39
N ALA A 396 -8.37 -12.14 -17.48
CA ALA A 396 -8.35 -11.29 -18.66
C ALA A 396 -7.07 -10.46 -18.79
N ASP A 397 -6.79 -9.96 -20.00
CA ASP A 397 -5.69 -9.04 -20.31
C ASP A 397 -4.29 -9.56 -19.96
N VAL A 398 -4.11 -10.88 -19.89
CA VAL A 398 -2.79 -11.51 -19.78
C VAL A 398 -2.17 -11.53 -21.16
N ARG A 399 -0.96 -10.96 -21.32
CA ARG A 399 -0.21 -11.11 -22.56
C ARG A 399 0.31 -12.54 -22.62
N VAL A 400 0.09 -13.21 -23.74
CA VAL A 400 0.69 -14.49 -24.08
C VAL A 400 1.48 -14.28 -25.35
N HIS A 401 2.72 -14.75 -25.42
CA HIS A 401 3.61 -14.52 -26.55
C HIS A 401 4.52 -15.71 -26.84
N ASN A 402 5.16 -15.70 -28.01
CA ASN A 402 6.01 -16.78 -28.49
C ASN A 402 7.50 -16.67 -28.09
N GLY A 403 7.79 -15.92 -27.02
CA GLY A 403 9.13 -15.88 -26.40
C GLY A 403 10.22 -15.16 -27.21
N LEU A 404 9.90 -14.64 -28.40
CA LEU A 404 10.83 -13.84 -29.20
C LEU A 404 10.89 -12.40 -28.68
N ALA A 405 12.00 -11.70 -28.97
CA ALA A 405 12.10 -10.27 -28.73
C ALA A 405 11.06 -9.50 -29.56
N THR A 406 10.53 -8.41 -29.02
CA THR A 406 9.48 -7.58 -29.66
C THR A 406 9.89 -7.05 -31.04
N ASN A 407 11.18 -6.79 -31.27
CA ASN A 407 11.71 -6.36 -32.56
C ASN A 407 11.86 -7.49 -33.61
N ASN A 408 11.59 -8.74 -33.25
CA ASN A 408 11.69 -9.87 -34.16
C ASN A 408 10.46 -9.91 -35.09
N PRO A 409 10.62 -10.03 -36.42
CA PRO A 409 9.48 -10.07 -37.36
C PRO A 409 8.54 -11.28 -37.16
N LEU A 410 9.02 -12.33 -36.49
CA LEU A 410 8.24 -13.50 -36.11
C LEU A 410 7.63 -13.40 -34.71
N TYR A 411 7.82 -12.28 -33.99
CA TYR A 411 7.17 -12.05 -32.71
C TYR A 411 5.65 -12.09 -32.88
N ARG A 412 4.98 -12.87 -32.04
CA ARG A 412 3.52 -12.98 -31.99
C ARG A 412 3.09 -12.92 -30.54
N TYR A 413 2.01 -12.18 -30.30
CA TYR A 413 1.39 -12.09 -28.99
C TYR A 413 -0.14 -12.05 -29.10
N ALA A 414 -0.80 -12.38 -28.00
CA ALA A 414 -2.23 -12.28 -27.77
C ALA A 414 -2.45 -11.74 -26.37
N PHE A 415 -3.59 -11.10 -26.15
CA PHE A 415 -4.10 -10.91 -24.81
C PHE A 415 -5.24 -11.89 -24.59
N THR A 416 -5.38 -12.38 -23.36
CA THR A 416 -6.57 -13.13 -22.98
C THR A 416 -7.81 -12.25 -23.02
N ASP A 417 -8.92 -12.82 -23.47
CA ASP A 417 -10.24 -12.21 -23.36
C ASP A 417 -10.81 -12.33 -21.93
N SER A 418 -12.02 -11.81 -21.70
CA SER A 418 -12.67 -11.86 -20.39
C SER A 418 -13.00 -13.29 -19.92
N ASP A 419 -12.99 -14.27 -20.82
CA ASP A 419 -13.10 -15.71 -20.49
C ASP A 419 -11.73 -16.39 -20.32
N GLY A 420 -10.65 -15.60 -20.27
CA GLY A 420 -9.28 -16.07 -20.09
C GLY A 420 -8.70 -16.74 -21.33
N ARG A 421 -9.36 -16.70 -22.49
CA ARG A 421 -8.94 -17.40 -23.71
C ARG A 421 -8.01 -16.55 -24.54
N TYR A 422 -7.03 -17.18 -25.18
CA TYR A 422 -6.16 -16.51 -26.13
C TYR A 422 -5.92 -17.39 -27.37
N THR A 423 -5.58 -16.72 -28.48
CA THR A 423 -5.08 -17.38 -29.70
C THR A 423 -3.95 -16.56 -30.31
N LEU A 424 -2.76 -17.15 -30.36
CA LEU A 424 -1.66 -16.68 -31.19
C LEU A 424 -1.92 -17.12 -32.63
N THR A 425 -1.76 -16.22 -33.60
CA THR A 425 -1.99 -16.50 -35.02
C THR A 425 -0.73 -16.29 -35.85
N ASN A 426 -0.70 -16.90 -37.03
CA ASN A 426 0.37 -16.74 -38.02
C ASN A 426 1.76 -17.14 -37.48
N LEU A 427 1.84 -18.28 -36.78
CA LEU A 427 3.11 -18.92 -36.45
C LEU A 427 3.54 -19.83 -37.59
N PRO A 428 4.73 -19.62 -38.19
CA PRO A 428 5.35 -20.61 -39.07
C PRO A 428 5.67 -21.92 -38.35
N THR A 429 5.93 -22.98 -39.11
CA THR A 429 6.40 -24.24 -38.55
C THR A 429 7.71 -24.02 -37.80
N GLY A 430 7.77 -24.44 -36.53
CA GLY A 430 8.95 -24.21 -35.70
C GLY A 430 8.74 -24.55 -34.24
N THR A 431 9.75 -24.27 -33.43
CA THR A 431 9.73 -24.48 -31.97
C THR A 431 9.70 -23.12 -31.28
N TYR A 432 8.77 -22.93 -30.36
CA TYR A 432 8.55 -21.64 -29.68
C TYR A 432 8.51 -21.81 -28.16
N ALA A 433 9.07 -20.85 -27.43
CA ALA A 433 8.82 -20.72 -26.00
C ALA A 433 7.52 -19.91 -25.82
N ILE A 434 6.42 -20.57 -25.44
CA ILE A 434 5.18 -19.86 -25.15
C ILE A 434 5.22 -19.40 -23.69
N ALA A 435 5.04 -18.11 -23.46
CA ALA A 435 5.07 -17.51 -22.14
C ALA A 435 3.87 -16.59 -21.94
N ALA A 436 3.46 -16.42 -20.69
CA ALA A 436 2.39 -15.53 -20.26
C ALA A 436 2.91 -14.54 -19.23
N ASP A 437 2.46 -13.30 -19.32
CA ASP A 437 3.00 -12.19 -18.57
C ASP A 437 1.94 -11.10 -18.30
N LYS A 438 1.84 -10.69 -17.04
CA LYS A 438 0.96 -9.64 -16.50
C LYS A 438 1.63 -9.09 -15.23
N PRO A 439 1.76 -7.76 -15.02
CA PRO A 439 2.72 -7.24 -14.03
C PRO A 439 2.44 -7.70 -12.60
N GLU A 440 1.15 -7.76 -12.27
CA GLU A 440 0.62 -8.15 -10.97
C GLU A 440 0.54 -9.67 -10.75
N MET A 441 1.01 -10.51 -11.68
CA MET A 441 0.86 -11.97 -11.61
C MET A 441 2.10 -12.75 -12.05
N ALA A 442 2.29 -13.92 -11.44
CA ALA A 442 3.21 -14.95 -11.92
C ALA A 442 2.43 -16.09 -12.58
N PHE A 443 2.91 -16.59 -13.73
CA PHE A 443 2.24 -17.63 -14.50
C PHE A 443 3.07 -18.91 -14.56
N THR A 444 2.41 -20.04 -14.35
CA THR A 444 2.97 -21.38 -14.54
C THR A 444 2.31 -22.05 -15.73
N PRO A 445 3.08 -22.54 -16.72
CA PRO A 445 2.53 -23.30 -17.83
C PRO A 445 2.00 -24.66 -17.36
N LEU A 446 0.82 -25.07 -17.85
CA LEU A 446 0.19 -26.35 -17.53
C LEU A 446 0.48 -27.45 -18.57
N TRP A 447 1.40 -27.20 -19.49
CA TRP A 447 1.87 -28.18 -20.48
C TRP A 447 3.34 -28.55 -20.25
N SER A 448 3.71 -29.78 -20.60
CA SER A 448 5.07 -30.30 -20.42
C SER A 448 6.02 -29.86 -21.54
N GLY A 449 7.30 -29.61 -21.21
CA GLY A 449 8.40 -29.63 -22.19
C GLY A 449 9.14 -28.31 -22.46
N GLY A 450 8.76 -27.19 -21.83
CA GLY A 450 9.46 -25.89 -21.90
C GLY A 450 9.49 -25.20 -23.27
N SER A 451 9.36 -25.95 -24.36
CA SER A 451 9.31 -25.51 -25.75
C SER A 451 8.17 -26.23 -26.48
N LEU A 452 7.44 -25.51 -27.32
CA LEU A 452 6.30 -26.02 -28.08
C LEU A 452 6.67 -26.20 -29.56
N ASN A 453 6.52 -27.42 -30.08
CA ASN A 453 6.66 -27.70 -31.50
C ASN A 453 5.34 -27.40 -32.22
N VAL A 454 5.38 -26.45 -33.14
CA VAL A 454 4.25 -26.02 -33.95
C VAL A 454 4.50 -26.50 -35.38
N GLY A 455 3.81 -27.57 -35.80
CA GLY A 455 3.74 -28.03 -37.20
C GLY A 455 2.31 -28.04 -37.76
N GLY A 456 1.37 -27.51 -36.98
CA GLY A 456 -0.06 -27.47 -37.18
C GLY A 456 -0.69 -26.60 -36.09
N ASN A 457 -2.01 -26.40 -36.11
CA ASN A 457 -2.71 -25.73 -35.03
C ASN A 457 -2.59 -26.54 -33.73
N VAL A 458 -2.24 -25.87 -32.63
CA VAL A 458 -2.11 -26.45 -31.29
C VAL A 458 -3.09 -25.76 -30.33
N ALA A 459 -3.74 -26.54 -29.49
CA ALA A 459 -4.69 -26.07 -28.48
C ALA A 459 -4.38 -26.67 -27.10
N GLY A 460 -4.97 -26.12 -26.05
CA GLY A 460 -4.76 -26.58 -24.66
C GLY A 460 -3.40 -26.16 -24.09
N ILE A 461 -2.84 -25.06 -24.59
CA ILE A 461 -1.62 -24.48 -24.03
C ILE A 461 -2.05 -23.53 -22.91
N ASP A 462 -2.35 -24.11 -21.75
CA ASP A 462 -2.98 -23.37 -20.65
C ASP A 462 -1.96 -22.91 -19.60
N PHE A 463 -2.29 -21.84 -18.87
CA PHE A 463 -1.50 -21.32 -17.76
C PHE A 463 -2.35 -21.17 -16.50
N VAL A 464 -1.71 -21.35 -15.34
CA VAL A 464 -2.26 -20.92 -14.05
C VAL A 464 -1.53 -19.66 -13.57
N GLY A 465 -2.29 -18.62 -13.21
CA GLY A 465 -1.79 -17.37 -12.66
C GLY A 465 -1.99 -17.28 -11.15
N VAL A 466 -0.99 -16.78 -10.44
CA VAL A 466 -1.08 -16.39 -9.04
C VAL A 466 -0.69 -14.92 -8.89
N ALA A 467 -1.27 -14.22 -7.92
CA ALA A 467 -0.86 -12.84 -7.62
C ALA A 467 0.64 -12.80 -7.30
N ALA A 468 1.35 -11.85 -7.88
CA ALA A 468 2.73 -11.60 -7.51
C ALA A 468 2.78 -11.10 -6.07
N LEU A 469 3.77 -11.59 -5.32
CA LEU A 469 3.98 -11.24 -3.92
C LEU A 469 5.20 -10.32 -3.79
N HIS A 470 5.07 -9.32 -2.93
CA HIS A 470 6.04 -8.26 -2.73
C HIS A 470 6.21 -7.95 -1.24
N ARG A 471 7.21 -7.12 -0.93
CA ARG A 471 7.48 -6.63 0.42
C ARG A 471 7.17 -5.16 0.53
N ILE A 472 6.62 -4.75 1.66
CA ILE A 472 6.59 -3.33 2.06
C ILE A 472 7.55 -3.15 3.24
N THR A 473 8.51 -2.24 3.11
CA THR A 473 9.47 -1.93 4.18
C THR A 473 9.44 -0.46 4.55
N GLY A 474 9.75 -0.19 5.81
CA GLY A 474 9.84 1.17 6.32
C GLY A 474 10.31 1.18 7.78
N ARG A 475 10.25 2.35 8.37
CA ARG A 475 10.67 2.60 9.74
C ARG A 475 9.67 3.45 10.51
N VAL A 476 9.36 3.08 11.74
CA VAL A 476 8.57 3.89 12.67
C VAL A 476 9.49 4.60 13.66
N THR A 477 9.34 5.92 13.75
CA THR A 477 10.16 6.77 14.60
C THR A 477 9.33 7.58 15.60
N ALA A 478 9.93 7.89 16.75
CA ALA A 478 9.41 8.84 17.70
C ALA A 478 9.62 10.27 17.21
N ALA A 479 9.05 11.24 17.94
CA ALA A 479 9.18 12.65 17.61
C ALA A 479 10.63 13.15 17.57
N ASP A 480 11.54 12.53 18.31
CA ASP A 480 12.98 12.86 18.33
C ASP A 480 13.79 12.14 17.22
N GLY A 481 13.14 11.30 16.40
CA GLY A 481 13.78 10.52 15.34
C GLY A 481 14.36 9.17 15.80
N SER A 482 14.26 8.83 17.08
CA SER A 482 14.63 7.51 17.59
C SER A 482 13.67 6.43 17.07
N GLY A 483 14.17 5.20 16.91
CA GLY A 483 13.37 4.06 16.45
C GLY A 483 12.41 3.58 17.53
N VAL A 484 11.18 3.25 17.16
CA VAL A 484 10.19 2.73 18.10
C VAL A 484 9.91 1.26 17.80
N GLY A 485 10.34 0.36 18.68
CA GLY A 485 10.06 -1.08 18.56
C GLY A 485 8.71 -1.49 19.12
N GLY A 486 8.16 -2.59 18.59
CA GLY A 486 6.86 -3.14 18.96
C GLY A 486 5.65 -2.31 18.51
N VAL A 487 5.80 -1.54 17.43
CA VAL A 487 4.67 -0.89 16.74
C VAL A 487 4.10 -1.87 15.72
N THR A 488 2.80 -2.12 15.77
CA THR A 488 2.11 -2.93 14.77
C THR A 488 1.89 -2.09 13.52
N VAL A 489 2.57 -2.44 12.44
CA VAL A 489 2.34 -1.87 11.11
C VAL A 489 1.46 -2.84 10.33
N SER A 490 0.38 -2.36 9.71
CA SER A 490 -0.57 -3.21 9.00
C SER A 490 -1.06 -2.57 7.70
N ASN A 491 -1.31 -3.42 6.70
CA ASN A 491 -2.02 -3.07 5.46
C ASN A 491 -3.49 -3.54 5.45
N GLY A 492 -4.03 -3.96 6.61
CA GLY A 492 -5.38 -4.52 6.78
C GLY A 492 -5.45 -6.04 6.60
N ALA A 493 -4.63 -6.63 5.73
CA ALA A 493 -4.59 -8.09 5.51
C ALA A 493 -3.41 -8.76 6.23
N ARG A 494 -2.31 -8.04 6.37
CA ARG A 494 -1.04 -8.46 7.00
C ARG A 494 -0.62 -7.42 8.03
N HIS A 495 0.13 -7.85 9.01
CA HIS A 495 0.73 -6.97 10.01
C HIS A 495 2.09 -7.52 10.45
N GLU A 496 2.96 -6.63 10.89
CA GLU A 496 4.28 -6.96 11.45
C GLU A 496 4.59 -5.99 12.59
N LEU A 497 5.39 -6.44 13.56
CA LEU A 497 5.92 -5.58 14.61
C LEU A 497 7.24 -4.94 14.17
N THR A 498 7.44 -3.68 14.54
CA THR A 498 8.75 -3.05 14.36
C THR A 498 9.81 -3.65 15.29
N ASP A 499 11.04 -3.79 14.80
CA ASP A 499 12.20 -4.15 15.61
C ASP A 499 12.59 -3.02 16.60
N SER A 500 13.57 -3.27 17.47
CA SER A 500 14.03 -2.26 18.44
C SER A 500 14.53 -0.95 17.82
N ALA A 501 14.95 -0.97 16.55
CA ALA A 501 15.39 0.19 15.79
C ALA A 501 14.26 0.85 14.98
N GLY A 502 13.04 0.32 15.06
CA GLY A 502 11.82 0.82 14.43
C GLY A 502 11.56 0.26 13.02
N TYR A 503 12.38 -0.65 12.50
CA TYR A 503 12.19 -1.17 11.13
C TYR A 503 11.11 -2.25 11.09
N TYR A 504 10.36 -2.31 10.00
CA TYR A 504 9.38 -3.36 9.74
C TYR A 504 9.47 -3.87 8.29
N THR A 505 9.01 -5.10 8.07
CA THR A 505 8.79 -5.67 6.73
C THR A 505 7.45 -6.37 6.73
N LEU A 506 6.49 -5.88 5.93
CA LEU A 506 5.34 -6.69 5.55
C LEU A 506 5.74 -7.56 4.37
N SER A 507 5.88 -8.87 4.58
CA SER A 507 6.20 -9.84 3.52
C SER A 507 4.94 -10.37 2.85
N ASP A 508 5.10 -10.97 1.67
CA ASP A 508 4.04 -11.65 0.92
C ASP A 508 2.82 -10.78 0.59
N VAL A 509 3.01 -9.48 0.46
CA VAL A 509 1.96 -8.54 0.09
C VAL A 509 1.64 -8.75 -1.38
N ALA A 510 0.41 -9.19 -1.67
CA ALA A 510 -0.05 -9.34 -3.04
C ALA A 510 0.01 -7.99 -3.78
N SER A 511 0.10 -8.03 -5.10
CA SER A 511 0.06 -6.79 -5.87
C SER A 511 -1.27 -6.06 -5.65
N GLY A 512 -1.24 -4.77 -5.31
CA GLY A 512 -2.43 -3.99 -4.99
C GLY A 512 -2.15 -2.61 -4.40
N VAL A 513 -3.21 -1.92 -3.98
CA VAL A 513 -3.15 -0.61 -3.32
C VAL A 513 -3.62 -0.74 -1.88
N TYR A 514 -2.79 -0.28 -0.94
CA TYR A 514 -2.96 -0.56 0.48
C TYR A 514 -2.89 0.71 1.33
N ASN A 515 -3.85 0.90 2.23
CA ASN A 515 -3.72 1.88 3.29
C ASN A 515 -2.90 1.27 4.43
N LEU A 516 -1.73 1.84 4.68
CA LEU A 516 -0.88 1.41 5.78
C LEU A 516 -1.26 2.15 7.07
N THR A 517 -1.25 1.41 8.17
CA THR A 517 -1.49 1.93 9.52
C THR A 517 -0.34 1.50 10.44
N ALA A 518 -0.01 2.31 11.43
CA ALA A 518 1.01 2.02 12.43
C ALA A 518 0.50 2.40 13.82
N VAL A 519 0.38 1.42 14.72
CA VAL A 519 -0.29 1.57 16.02
C VAL A 519 0.48 0.84 17.13
N LYS A 520 0.58 1.45 18.31
CA LYS A 520 1.11 0.82 19.53
C LYS A 520 0.27 1.22 20.74
N GLY A 521 -0.52 0.29 21.29
CA GLY A 521 -1.53 0.63 22.30
C GLY A 521 -2.55 1.62 21.72
N GLU A 522 -2.77 2.74 22.42
CA GLU A 522 -3.63 3.84 21.93
C GLU A 522 -2.90 4.84 21.02
N SER A 523 -1.57 4.72 20.87
CA SER A 523 -0.78 5.66 20.06
C SER A 523 -0.83 5.29 18.57
N THR A 524 -1.13 6.27 17.72
CA THR A 524 -1.04 6.17 16.26
C THR A 524 0.18 6.93 15.75
N TYR A 525 0.71 6.49 14.60
CA TYR A 525 1.86 7.12 13.95
C TYR A 525 1.47 7.60 12.56
N HIS A 526 1.95 8.80 12.19
CA HIS A 526 1.58 9.44 10.93
C HIS A 526 2.53 9.00 9.80
N PRO A 527 2.02 8.64 8.61
CA PRO A 527 2.85 8.29 7.48
C PRO A 527 3.63 9.51 6.99
N LEU A 528 4.91 9.32 6.65
CA LEU A 528 5.79 10.37 6.09
C LEU A 528 5.85 10.35 4.56
N SER A 529 5.19 9.38 3.94
CA SER A 529 5.11 9.23 2.48
C SER A 529 3.65 9.10 2.06
N ALA A 530 3.38 9.21 0.76
CA ALA A 530 2.03 9.01 0.21
C ALA A 530 1.44 7.68 0.68
N ASN A 531 0.24 7.76 1.25
CA ASN A 531 -0.57 6.67 1.75
C ASN A 531 -2.01 6.94 1.28
N PRO A 532 -2.65 6.08 0.46
CA PRO A 532 -2.33 4.67 0.21
C PRO A 532 -1.03 4.40 -0.57
N VAL A 533 -0.45 3.23 -0.32
CA VAL A 533 0.76 2.71 -0.98
C VAL A 533 0.36 1.75 -2.11
N SER A 534 0.87 2.02 -3.32
CA SER A 534 0.73 1.12 -4.46
C SER A 534 1.89 0.13 -4.53
N VAL A 535 1.56 -1.15 -4.54
CA VAL A 535 2.47 -2.30 -4.56
C VAL A 535 2.11 -3.11 -5.80
N LEU A 536 2.39 -2.60 -6.99
CA LEU A 536 1.96 -3.26 -8.24
C LEU A 536 3.09 -3.97 -8.99
N TYR A 537 4.34 -3.56 -8.74
CA TYR A 537 5.45 -3.85 -9.66
C TYR A 537 6.72 -4.31 -8.96
N GLY A 538 6.65 -4.65 -7.67
CA GLY A 538 7.81 -5.01 -6.87
C GLY A 538 7.71 -4.56 -5.41
N ASP A 539 8.78 -4.83 -4.67
CA ASP A 539 8.96 -4.40 -3.29
C ASP A 539 8.95 -2.87 -3.19
N VAL A 540 8.30 -2.36 -2.15
CA VAL A 540 8.17 -0.94 -1.87
C VAL A 540 8.84 -0.62 -0.55
N SER A 541 9.81 0.28 -0.55
CA SER A 541 10.56 0.68 0.64
C SER A 541 10.32 2.14 1.02
N GLY A 542 10.82 2.56 2.19
CA GLY A 542 10.72 3.94 2.68
C GLY A 542 9.31 4.35 3.12
N ARG A 543 8.47 3.38 3.48
CA ARG A 543 7.11 3.63 4.00
C ARG A 543 7.18 3.95 5.48
N ASP A 544 7.77 5.09 5.78
CA ASP A 544 8.10 5.47 7.15
C ASP A 544 6.91 6.12 7.86
N PHE A 545 6.86 5.94 9.17
CA PHE A 545 5.89 6.58 10.06
C PHE A 545 6.61 7.34 11.17
N ARG A 546 5.96 8.39 11.68
CA ARG A 546 6.47 9.17 12.80
C ARG A 546 5.39 9.56 13.78
N GLN A 547 5.73 9.52 15.06
CA GLN A 547 4.91 10.13 16.10
C GLN A 547 5.03 11.65 15.99
N LEU A 548 3.94 12.33 15.67
CA LEU A 548 3.94 13.79 15.64
C LEU A 548 3.98 14.36 17.06
N SER A 549 4.68 15.49 17.21
CA SER A 549 4.80 16.23 18.45
C SER A 549 4.57 17.71 18.17
N PHE A 550 3.67 18.28 18.95
CA PHE A 550 3.15 19.63 18.81
C PHE A 550 3.46 20.45 20.05
N SER A 551 3.30 21.76 19.92
CA SER A 551 3.38 22.71 21.01
C SER A 551 2.15 23.61 21.00
N VAL A 552 1.76 24.04 22.19
CA VAL A 552 0.78 25.09 22.37
C VAL A 552 1.47 26.31 22.97
N THR A 553 1.22 27.47 22.37
CA THR A 553 1.73 28.76 22.87
C THR A 553 0.62 29.75 23.16
N GLY A 554 0.85 30.60 24.15
CA GLY A 554 -0.10 31.61 24.57
C GLY A 554 0.50 32.63 25.52
N THR A 555 -0.30 33.61 25.88
CA THR A 555 0.05 34.66 26.85
C THR A 555 -0.84 34.59 28.08
N ILE A 556 -0.33 35.11 29.20
CA ILE A 556 -1.01 35.15 30.49
C ILE A 556 -1.11 36.60 30.92
N SER A 557 -2.34 37.06 31.16
CA SER A 557 -2.68 38.43 31.50
C SER A 557 -3.42 38.51 32.84
N GLY A 558 -3.53 39.71 33.42
CA GLY A 558 -4.11 39.91 34.76
C GLY A 558 -3.15 39.72 35.93
N VAL A 559 -1.89 39.35 35.67
CA VAL A 559 -0.80 39.28 36.66
C VAL A 559 0.34 40.24 36.27
N PRO A 560 1.15 40.74 37.23
CA PRO A 560 2.33 41.53 36.93
C PRO A 560 3.29 40.81 35.97
N VAL A 561 3.90 41.57 35.05
CA VAL A 561 4.97 41.07 34.18
C VAL A 561 6.14 40.60 35.06
N ASN A 562 6.67 39.39 34.80
CA ASN A 562 7.63 38.62 35.62
C ASN A 562 7.03 37.73 36.72
N THR A 563 5.70 37.63 36.85
CA THR A 563 5.09 36.64 37.74
C THR A 563 5.13 35.27 37.08
N PRO A 564 5.84 34.27 37.64
CA PRO A 564 5.88 32.93 37.05
C PRO A 564 4.54 32.23 37.24
N VAL A 565 3.89 31.84 36.13
CA VAL A 565 2.64 31.08 36.14
C VAL A 565 2.89 29.73 35.46
N ILE A 566 2.51 28.64 36.12
CA ILE A 566 2.66 27.30 35.58
C ILE A 566 1.51 27.04 34.61
N VAL A 567 1.80 26.52 33.41
CA VAL A 567 0.79 26.04 32.48
C VAL A 567 0.94 24.54 32.28
N THR A 568 -0.15 23.80 32.35
CA THR A 568 -0.16 22.33 32.28
C THR A 568 -1.37 21.80 31.52
N ASP A 569 -1.22 20.61 30.93
CA ASP A 569 -2.30 19.82 30.37
C ASP A 569 -2.75 18.66 31.30
N GLY A 570 -2.21 18.60 32.52
CA GLY A 570 -2.40 17.49 33.47
C GLY A 570 -1.29 16.44 33.44
N TYR A 571 -0.46 16.40 32.39
CA TYR A 571 0.68 15.46 32.28
C TYR A 571 2.03 16.18 32.24
N ARG A 572 2.06 17.37 31.62
CA ARG A 572 3.26 18.15 31.34
C ARG A 572 3.07 19.55 31.86
N THR A 573 4.17 20.18 32.26
CA THR A 573 4.15 21.53 32.84
C THR A 573 5.19 22.41 32.16
N THR A 574 4.86 23.67 31.96
CA THR A 574 5.80 24.73 31.57
C THR A 574 5.59 25.93 32.49
N THR A 575 6.59 26.80 32.61
CA THR A 575 6.46 28.06 33.38
C THR A 575 6.50 29.23 32.41
N SER A 576 5.60 30.19 32.57
CA SER A 576 5.59 31.39 31.75
C SER A 576 6.87 32.20 31.93
N ALA A 577 7.43 32.69 30.83
CA ALA A 577 8.58 33.59 30.80
C ALA A 577 8.18 34.97 30.27
N VAL A 578 8.93 36.00 30.65
CA VAL A 578 8.69 37.35 30.15
C VAL A 578 9.18 37.49 28.73
N SER A 579 8.31 38.01 27.87
CA SER A 579 8.62 38.30 26.47
C SER A 579 7.97 39.64 26.12
N GLY A 580 8.77 40.71 26.12
CA GLY A 580 8.28 42.08 26.00
C GLY A 580 7.50 42.53 27.24
N SER A 581 6.25 42.98 27.05
CA SER A 581 5.36 43.47 28.11
C SER A 581 4.34 42.43 28.61
N VAL A 582 4.50 41.15 28.28
CA VAL A 582 3.57 40.08 28.65
C VAL A 582 4.29 38.82 29.16
N ASN A 583 3.59 38.00 29.96
CA ASN A 583 4.04 36.66 30.33
C ASN A 583 3.61 35.67 29.23
N ARG A 584 4.54 34.95 28.62
CA ARG A 584 4.29 33.99 27.53
C ARG A 584 4.62 32.57 28.00
N TYR A 585 3.85 31.59 27.57
CA TYR A 585 4.14 30.18 27.79
C TYR A 585 4.23 29.40 26.47
N THR A 586 5.03 28.34 26.51
CA THR A 586 5.11 27.32 25.45
C THR A 586 5.09 25.96 26.12
N LEU A 587 4.04 25.18 25.88
CA LEU A 587 3.92 23.80 26.32
C LEU A 587 4.21 22.89 25.13
N SER A 588 5.37 22.22 25.14
CA SER A 588 5.84 21.38 24.02
C SER A 588 5.66 19.89 24.28
N GLY A 589 5.83 19.07 23.25
CA GLY A 589 5.81 17.61 23.38
C GLY A 589 4.42 16.97 23.29
N MET A 590 3.43 17.70 22.76
CA MET A 590 2.02 17.25 22.74
C MET A 590 1.79 16.31 21.58
N THR A 591 1.20 15.13 21.76
CA THR A 591 0.80 14.28 20.63
C THR A 591 -0.56 14.72 20.09
N ALA A 592 -0.94 14.23 18.91
CA ALA A 592 -2.30 14.40 18.40
C ALA A 592 -3.32 13.85 19.41
N GLY A 593 -4.46 14.53 19.58
CA GLY A 593 -5.49 14.18 20.55
C GLY A 593 -6.18 15.39 21.19
N GLU A 594 -7.09 15.11 22.12
CA GLU A 594 -7.81 16.10 22.92
C GLU A 594 -7.08 16.39 24.24
N TRP A 595 -6.82 17.67 24.53
CA TRP A 595 -6.06 18.08 25.71
C TRP A 595 -6.75 19.20 26.47
N THR A 596 -6.71 19.19 27.81
CA THR A 596 -7.27 20.27 28.63
C THR A 596 -6.16 21.10 29.24
N LEU A 597 -6.03 22.37 28.85
CA LEU A 597 -4.98 23.26 29.37
C LEU A 597 -5.43 24.03 30.62
N ARG A 598 -4.51 24.26 31.55
CA ARG A 598 -4.72 25.04 32.76
C ARG A 598 -3.51 25.93 33.05
N ALA A 599 -3.76 27.14 33.55
CA ALA A 599 -2.75 28.02 34.15
C ALA A 599 -2.92 28.06 35.68
N ILE A 600 -1.81 28.02 36.41
CA ILE A 600 -1.75 27.84 37.86
C ILE A 600 -0.82 28.89 38.46
N LEU A 601 -1.37 29.72 39.34
CA LEU A 601 -0.66 30.57 40.29
C LEU A 601 -1.48 30.55 41.60
N PRO A 602 -0.91 30.15 42.75
CA PRO A 602 -1.65 30.06 44.00
C PRO A 602 -2.43 31.33 44.33
N GLY A 603 -3.70 31.19 44.69
CA GLY A 603 -4.60 32.31 45.03
C GLY A 603 -5.20 33.06 43.84
N ASN A 604 -4.85 32.71 42.59
CA ASN A 604 -5.34 33.35 41.37
C ASN A 604 -6.14 32.38 40.49
N ALA A 605 -7.06 32.96 39.74
CA ALA A 605 -8.11 32.29 39.00
C ALA A 605 -7.95 32.50 37.50
N PHE A 606 -7.34 31.57 36.76
CA PHE A 606 -7.19 31.74 35.32
C PHE A 606 -8.35 31.11 34.54
N VAL A 607 -8.83 31.84 33.53
CA VAL A 607 -9.79 31.33 32.53
C VAL A 607 -9.19 31.42 31.12
N PRO A 608 -9.54 30.49 30.21
CA PRO A 608 -9.28 30.67 28.80
C PRO A 608 -9.88 31.98 28.29
N LEU A 609 -9.09 32.82 27.65
CA LEU A 609 -9.53 34.12 27.14
C LEU A 609 -10.14 34.00 25.73
N ASN A 610 -9.57 33.14 24.89
CA ASN A 610 -9.90 33.05 23.47
C ASN A 610 -9.82 31.62 22.92
N PHE A 611 -9.95 30.62 23.80
CA PHE A 611 -10.06 29.22 23.43
C PHE A 611 -10.99 28.50 24.41
N SER A 612 -11.40 27.28 24.07
CA SER A 612 -12.17 26.41 24.95
C SER A 612 -11.38 25.13 25.23
N ASN A 613 -11.62 24.52 26.38
CA ASN A 613 -11.13 23.17 26.68
C ASN A 613 -12.24 22.15 26.45
N PRO A 614 -11.90 20.91 26.02
CA PRO A 614 -10.58 20.49 25.55
C PRO A 614 -10.20 21.13 24.21
N ILE A 615 -8.90 21.14 23.91
CA ILE A 615 -8.31 21.56 22.63
C ILE A 615 -7.93 20.34 21.80
N SER A 616 -8.18 20.40 20.48
CA SER A 616 -7.86 19.33 19.54
C SER A 616 -6.52 19.59 18.84
N LEU A 617 -5.57 18.66 18.96
CA LEU A 617 -4.32 18.65 18.18
C LEU A 617 -4.38 17.55 17.12
N VAL A 618 -4.16 17.90 15.85
CA VAL A 618 -4.20 16.94 14.73
C VAL A 618 -2.88 16.96 13.96
N GLU A 619 -2.53 18.09 13.35
CA GLU A 619 -1.34 18.18 12.46
C GLU A 619 -0.47 19.43 12.67
N TRP A 620 -0.89 20.39 13.51
CA TRP A 620 -0.21 21.68 13.64
C TRP A 620 -0.10 22.15 15.10
N ASN A 621 0.92 22.96 15.39
CA ASN A 621 1.04 23.68 16.65
C ASN A 621 -0.10 24.70 16.78
N LEU A 622 -0.68 24.81 17.97
CA LEU A 622 -1.65 25.87 18.25
C LEU A 622 -0.95 27.06 18.91
N THR A 623 -1.33 28.26 18.51
CA THR A 623 -0.77 29.50 19.04
C THR A 623 -1.89 30.43 19.47
N ASN A 624 -1.56 31.41 20.29
CA ASN A 624 -2.50 32.41 20.80
C ASN A 624 -3.57 31.81 21.74
N LEU A 625 -3.28 30.74 22.49
CA LEU A 625 -4.20 30.21 23.50
C LEU A 625 -3.97 30.96 24.81
N ASN A 626 -4.68 32.06 25.03
CA ASN A 626 -4.36 32.98 26.12
C ASN A 626 -5.16 32.68 27.39
N PHE A 627 -4.53 32.86 28.55
CA PHE A 627 -5.19 32.86 29.85
C PHE A 627 -5.27 34.28 30.41
N THR A 628 -6.33 34.57 31.17
CA THR A 628 -6.44 35.81 31.97
C THR A 628 -6.98 35.51 33.36
N ILE A 629 -6.71 36.37 34.35
CA ILE A 629 -7.42 36.30 35.63
C ILE A 629 -8.90 36.63 35.42
N GLY A 630 -9.78 35.71 35.80
CA GLY A 630 -11.23 35.91 35.79
C GLY A 630 -11.66 36.94 36.86
N ALA A 631 -12.57 37.84 36.51
CA ALA A 631 -13.15 38.80 37.46
C ALA A 631 -14.23 38.12 38.32
N GLY A 632 -14.05 38.12 39.64
CA GLY A 632 -15.05 37.65 40.59
C GLY A 632 -14.46 36.86 41.75
N ILE A 633 -15.32 36.55 42.73
CA ILE A 633 -14.95 35.80 43.93
C ILE A 633 -14.91 34.31 43.56
N SER A 634 -13.90 33.60 44.03
CA SER A 634 -13.73 32.18 43.73
C SER A 634 -13.86 31.29 44.94
N VAL A 635 -14.21 30.03 44.71
CA VAL A 635 -14.27 28.98 45.73
C VAL A 635 -13.38 27.83 45.31
N ALA A 636 -12.41 27.46 46.15
CA ALA A 636 -11.43 26.42 45.83
C ALA A 636 -11.12 25.51 47.03
N GLY A 637 -10.70 24.28 46.72
CA GLY A 637 -10.35 23.29 47.74
C GLY A 637 -9.76 22.01 47.12
N SER A 638 -9.69 20.97 47.94
CA SER A 638 -9.18 19.65 47.54
C SER A 638 -10.10 18.51 48.01
N VAL A 639 -10.18 17.45 47.22
CA VAL A 639 -10.84 16.19 47.52
C VAL A 639 -9.74 15.15 47.72
N ASN A 640 -9.64 14.58 48.91
CA ASN A 640 -8.59 13.64 49.26
C ASN A 640 -9.17 12.26 49.58
N HIS A 641 -8.57 11.22 49.02
CA HIS A 641 -8.84 9.83 49.31
C HIS A 641 -7.59 9.22 49.96
N LEU A 642 -7.72 8.75 51.20
CA LEU A 642 -6.65 8.08 51.96
C LEU A 642 -5.31 8.86 51.97
N GLY A 643 -5.37 10.18 52.09
CA GLY A 643 -4.19 11.06 52.15
C GLY A 643 -3.58 11.44 50.80
N SER A 644 -4.16 10.99 49.68
CA SER A 644 -3.79 11.40 48.32
C SER A 644 -4.95 12.14 47.63
N GLY A 645 -4.65 12.93 46.61
CA GLY A 645 -5.67 13.63 45.83
C GLY A 645 -6.58 12.66 45.06
N LEU A 646 -7.90 12.88 45.12
CA LEU A 646 -8.90 12.08 44.39
C LEU A 646 -9.31 12.80 43.11
N ALA A 647 -8.96 12.24 41.95
CA ALA A 647 -9.34 12.75 40.64
C ALA A 647 -10.77 12.35 40.25
N GLY A 648 -11.45 13.19 39.47
CA GLY A 648 -12.73 12.85 38.87
C GLY A 648 -13.94 12.96 39.81
N ALA A 649 -13.77 13.42 41.06
CA ALA A 649 -14.90 13.67 41.95
C ALA A 649 -15.71 14.85 41.46
N SER A 650 -17.02 14.67 41.31
CA SER A 650 -17.96 15.72 40.91
C SER A 650 -18.30 16.61 42.10
N LEU A 651 -18.21 17.92 41.91
CA LEU A 651 -18.57 18.93 42.91
C LEU A 651 -19.69 19.83 42.40
N SER A 652 -20.66 20.12 43.27
CA SER A 652 -21.78 21.01 42.97
C SER A 652 -21.93 22.05 44.09
N LEU A 653 -21.85 23.33 43.72
CA LEU A 653 -22.05 24.47 44.61
C LEU A 653 -23.43 25.06 44.34
N SER A 654 -24.40 24.83 45.23
CA SER A 654 -25.80 25.21 45.03
C SER A 654 -26.29 26.22 46.07
N GLY A 655 -26.88 27.31 45.61
CA GLY A 655 -27.39 28.41 46.44
C GLY A 655 -28.20 29.38 45.57
N PRO A 656 -27.99 30.71 45.66
CA PRO A 656 -28.61 31.68 44.75
C PRO A 656 -28.35 31.40 43.26
N ALA A 657 -27.22 30.77 42.95
CA ALA A 657 -26.88 30.19 41.65
C ALA A 657 -26.32 28.77 41.86
N THR A 658 -26.24 27.98 40.80
CA THR A 658 -25.63 26.64 40.85
C THR A 658 -24.42 26.57 39.95
N TYR A 659 -23.31 26.07 40.48
CA TYR A 659 -22.04 25.86 39.77
C TYR A 659 -21.61 24.41 39.91
N THR A 660 -20.96 23.84 38.90
CA THR A 660 -20.42 22.47 38.93
C THR A 660 -18.94 22.46 38.56
N ALA A 661 -18.18 21.53 39.15
CA ALA A 661 -16.75 21.33 38.91
C ALA A 661 -16.40 19.85 39.09
N VAL A 662 -15.21 19.45 38.66
CA VAL A 662 -14.66 18.11 38.88
C VAL A 662 -13.24 18.24 39.43
N SER A 663 -12.85 17.40 40.39
CA SER A 663 -11.51 17.40 40.98
C SER A 663 -10.44 16.88 40.02
N ASP A 664 -9.24 17.46 40.08
CA ASP A 664 -8.09 17.08 39.25
C ASP A 664 -7.27 15.91 39.81
N THR A 665 -6.18 15.53 39.12
CA THR A 665 -5.29 14.42 39.49
C THR A 665 -4.61 14.57 40.85
N PHE A 666 -4.57 15.79 41.41
CA PHE A 666 -4.07 16.06 42.76
C PHE A 666 -5.21 16.34 43.76
N GLY A 667 -6.45 16.09 43.35
CA GLY A 667 -7.67 16.30 44.14
C GLY A 667 -8.17 17.75 44.15
N GLY A 668 -7.50 18.69 43.48
CA GLY A 668 -7.88 20.11 43.49
C GLY A 668 -9.17 20.40 42.72
N TYR A 669 -9.99 21.33 43.20
CA TYR A 669 -11.17 21.83 42.49
C TYR A 669 -11.34 23.35 42.65
N TYR A 670 -12.08 23.96 41.73
CA TYR A 670 -12.20 25.42 41.62
C TYR A 670 -13.53 25.86 40.95
N PHE A 671 -14.22 26.83 41.55
CA PHE A 671 -15.40 27.51 41.00
C PHE A 671 -15.09 29.01 40.75
N PRO A 672 -15.15 29.49 39.50
CA PRO A 672 -14.96 30.91 39.18
C PRO A 672 -16.21 31.76 39.41
N ALA A 673 -15.98 33.05 39.64
CA ALA A 673 -17.00 34.11 39.59
C ALA A 673 -18.30 33.78 40.36
N VAL A 674 -18.13 33.23 41.55
CA VAL A 674 -19.23 32.88 42.45
C VAL A 674 -19.81 34.18 43.01
N ALA A 675 -21.10 34.42 42.76
CA ALA A 675 -21.80 35.58 43.29
C ALA A 675 -21.84 35.53 44.82
N SER A 676 -21.86 36.68 45.49
CA SER A 676 -21.98 36.70 46.95
C SER A 676 -23.28 36.06 47.40
N GLY A 677 -23.21 35.21 48.43
CA GLY A 677 -24.34 34.40 48.85
C GLY A 677 -23.94 33.23 49.74
N THR A 678 -24.94 32.56 50.30
CA THR A 678 -24.75 31.32 51.05
C THR A 678 -25.02 30.13 50.12
N TYR A 679 -24.06 29.23 50.01
CA TYR A 679 -24.11 28.05 49.14
C TYR A 679 -23.89 26.77 49.95
N THR A 680 -24.40 25.67 49.42
CA THR A 680 -24.07 24.32 49.86
C THR A 680 -23.17 23.69 48.81
N LEU A 681 -21.94 23.35 49.21
CA LEU A 681 -20.99 22.64 48.36
C LEU A 681 -21.09 21.14 48.62
N SER A 682 -21.42 20.37 47.60
CA SER A 682 -21.53 18.90 47.65
C SER A 682 -20.44 18.23 46.82
N VAL A 683 -19.97 17.06 47.24
CA VAL A 683 -19.04 16.20 46.49
C VAL A 683 -19.62 14.80 46.30
N ALA A 684 -19.38 14.19 45.14
CA ALA A 684 -19.72 12.81 44.83
C ALA A 684 -18.66 12.19 43.91
N ALA A 685 -18.36 10.92 44.09
CA ALA A 685 -17.50 10.15 43.21
C ALA A 685 -17.98 8.69 43.21
N ASP A 686 -17.98 8.03 42.05
CA ASP A 686 -18.48 6.67 41.92
C ASP A 686 -17.67 5.71 42.80
N GLY A 687 -18.37 4.90 43.59
CA GLY A 687 -17.75 3.91 44.48
C GLY A 687 -17.09 4.48 45.75
N VAL A 688 -17.20 5.79 46.02
CA VAL A 688 -16.51 6.45 47.14
C VAL A 688 -17.47 7.21 48.04
N SER A 689 -17.41 6.98 49.35
CA SER A 689 -18.20 7.70 50.36
C SER A 689 -17.36 8.78 51.06
N PHE A 690 -17.99 9.90 51.46
CA PHE A 690 -17.31 11.05 52.08
C PHE A 690 -17.71 11.22 53.55
N ILE A 691 -16.76 11.62 54.40
CA ILE A 691 -16.96 11.88 55.84
C ILE A 691 -17.98 13.02 56.04
N GLU A 692 -17.90 14.01 55.17
CA GLU A 692 -18.79 15.17 55.16
C GLU A 692 -19.08 15.51 53.69
N PRO A 693 -20.04 14.85 53.03
CA PRO A 693 -20.26 14.97 51.59
C PRO A 693 -20.82 16.34 51.18
N GLN A 694 -21.26 17.16 52.14
CA GLN A 694 -21.80 18.50 51.91
C GLN A 694 -21.31 19.48 52.98
N LYS A 695 -20.92 20.70 52.57
CA LYS A 695 -20.48 21.79 53.46
C LYS A 695 -21.22 23.07 53.14
N GLN A 696 -21.60 23.82 54.18
CA GLN A 696 -22.15 25.17 53.99
C GLN A 696 -21.03 26.20 53.88
N LEU A 697 -21.20 27.15 52.96
CA LEU A 697 -20.21 28.17 52.61
C LEU A 697 -20.90 29.53 52.48
N VAL A 698 -20.30 30.56 53.08
CA VAL A 698 -20.67 31.96 52.81
C VAL A 698 -19.61 32.59 51.91
N VAL A 699 -20.00 32.97 50.70
CA VAL A 699 -19.17 33.69 49.74
C VAL A 699 -19.49 35.19 49.89
N ALA A 700 -18.53 35.98 50.38
CA ALA A 700 -18.73 37.39 50.73
C ALA A 700 -18.13 38.34 49.68
N SER A 701 -17.01 39.02 49.97
CA SER A 701 -16.29 39.93 49.06
C SER A 701 -14.85 39.49 48.77
N GLN A 702 -14.47 38.28 49.24
CA GLN A 702 -13.11 37.71 49.15
C GLN A 702 -13.19 36.25 48.71
N ASN A 703 -12.14 35.75 48.05
CA ASN A 703 -11.99 34.35 47.65
C ASN A 703 -12.08 33.42 48.86
N VAL A 704 -12.73 32.27 48.68
CA VAL A 704 -12.86 31.24 49.71
C VAL A 704 -12.05 30.02 49.30
N SER A 705 -11.00 29.71 50.06
CA SER A 705 -10.08 28.61 49.78
C SER A 705 -10.00 27.62 50.94
N GLY A 706 -9.44 26.43 50.70
CA GLY A 706 -9.18 25.42 51.74
C GLY A 706 -10.42 24.63 52.18
N VAL A 707 -11.51 24.67 51.39
CA VAL A 707 -12.70 23.86 51.65
C VAL A 707 -12.43 22.43 51.18
N ASN A 708 -11.96 21.54 52.06
CA ASN A 708 -11.51 20.21 51.63
C ASN A 708 -12.51 19.11 51.95
N PHE A 709 -12.57 18.08 51.12
CA PHE A 709 -13.34 16.85 51.33
C PHE A 709 -12.43 15.66 51.56
N GLN A 710 -12.86 14.74 52.43
CA GLN A 710 -12.16 13.50 52.75
C GLN A 710 -13.12 12.32 52.70
N THR A 711 -12.64 11.18 52.21
CA THR A 711 -13.43 9.95 52.06
C THR A 711 -13.53 9.15 53.36
N THR A 712 -14.68 8.53 53.65
CA THR A 712 -14.80 7.46 54.67
C THR A 712 -14.40 6.14 54.04
N ALA A 713 -13.40 5.45 54.58
CA ALA A 713 -13.23 4.03 54.35
C ALA A 713 -13.52 3.27 55.65
N VAL A 714 -14.54 2.39 55.62
CA VAL A 714 -14.47 1.13 56.34
C VAL A 714 -13.92 0.15 55.31
N ASN A 715 -12.69 -0.30 55.52
CA ASN A 715 -12.03 -1.31 54.70
C ASN A 715 -12.92 -2.56 54.59
N ALA A 716 -13.16 -3.04 53.37
CA ALA A 716 -13.93 -4.26 53.12
C ALA A 716 -13.01 -5.48 52.99
N ALA A 717 -13.52 -6.69 53.22
CA ALA A 717 -12.71 -7.88 52.96
C ALA A 717 -12.51 -8.07 51.44
N PRO A 718 -11.35 -8.59 50.99
CA PRO A 718 -11.09 -8.85 49.57
C PRO A 718 -12.16 -9.76 48.94
N SER A 719 -12.40 -9.65 47.63
CA SER A 719 -13.35 -10.50 46.89
C SER A 719 -12.71 -11.16 45.66
N PHE A 720 -13.16 -12.36 45.27
CA PHE A 720 -12.62 -13.03 44.07
C PHE A 720 -13.27 -12.48 42.80
N ALA A 721 -12.44 -12.01 41.85
CA ALA A 721 -12.88 -11.44 40.59
C ALA A 721 -13.42 -12.48 39.60
N SER A 722 -12.99 -13.74 39.75
CA SER A 722 -13.52 -14.89 39.04
C SER A 722 -13.29 -16.17 39.85
N ALA A 723 -13.83 -17.29 39.37
CA ALA A 723 -13.69 -18.57 40.07
C ALA A 723 -12.21 -18.95 40.24
N VAL A 724 -11.84 -19.34 41.46
CA VAL A 724 -10.51 -19.89 41.76
C VAL A 724 -10.31 -21.19 40.98
N LYS A 725 -9.15 -21.35 40.35
CA LYS A 725 -8.85 -22.51 39.51
C LYS A 725 -7.72 -23.35 40.10
N ALA A 726 -7.83 -24.66 39.88
CA ALA A 726 -6.77 -25.63 40.06
C ALA A 726 -6.69 -26.47 38.80
N GLU A 727 -5.58 -26.36 38.09
CA GLU A 727 -5.35 -26.99 36.79
C GLU A 727 -4.16 -27.92 36.91
N ALA A 728 -4.23 -29.09 36.28
CA ALA A 728 -3.15 -30.06 36.33
C ALA A 728 -1.91 -29.46 35.63
N GLY A 729 -0.79 -29.38 36.36
CA GLY A 729 0.50 -28.98 35.82
C GLY A 729 1.35 -30.19 35.43
N TYR A 730 2.51 -29.91 34.86
CA TYR A 730 3.37 -30.83 34.13
C TYR A 730 3.72 -32.15 34.86
N GLY A 731 3.83 -33.25 34.11
CA GLY A 731 4.42 -34.52 34.55
C GLY A 731 3.66 -35.29 35.64
N GLY A 732 2.36 -35.05 35.83
CA GLY A 732 1.52 -35.72 36.83
C GLY A 732 1.86 -35.38 38.29
N LYS A 733 2.71 -34.36 38.50
CA LYS A 733 3.28 -33.97 39.79
C LYS A 733 3.13 -32.49 40.11
N HIS A 734 2.57 -31.67 39.24
CA HIS A 734 2.36 -30.25 39.53
C HIS A 734 0.88 -29.87 39.36
N VAL A 735 0.46 -28.80 40.03
CA VAL A 735 -0.86 -28.18 39.91
C VAL A 735 -0.66 -26.67 39.81
N ILE A 736 -1.15 -26.07 38.74
CA ILE A 736 -1.17 -24.63 38.55
C ILE A 736 -2.43 -24.09 39.24
N LEU A 737 -2.24 -23.16 40.16
CA LEU A 737 -3.32 -22.56 40.92
C LEU A 737 -3.47 -21.11 40.48
N SER A 738 -4.69 -20.61 40.35
CA SER A 738 -4.94 -19.18 40.11
C SER A 738 -6.12 -18.68 40.93
N ALA A 739 -5.94 -17.51 41.53
CA ALA A 739 -6.95 -16.84 42.34
C ALA A 739 -6.90 -15.33 42.08
N PRO A 740 -7.62 -14.81 41.07
CA PRO A 740 -7.72 -13.38 40.86
C PRO A 740 -8.67 -12.76 41.90
N ALA A 741 -8.16 -11.86 42.74
CA ALA A 741 -8.97 -11.12 43.74
C ALA A 741 -8.85 -9.61 43.54
N MET A 742 -9.89 -8.90 43.98
CA MET A 742 -10.01 -7.44 44.00
C MET A 742 -10.28 -6.96 45.43
N ASP A 743 -9.79 -5.76 45.72
CA ASP A 743 -9.86 -5.13 47.04
C ASP A 743 -10.02 -3.62 46.92
N ASP A 744 -10.67 -2.97 47.87
CA ASP A 744 -10.94 -1.53 47.88
C ASP A 744 -9.67 -0.69 48.12
N GLU A 745 -8.62 -1.26 48.74
CA GLU A 745 -7.30 -0.65 48.87
C GLU A 745 -6.36 -0.95 47.67
N GLY A 746 -6.84 -1.71 46.68
CA GLY A 746 -6.09 -2.13 45.51
C GLY A 746 -5.24 -3.38 45.72
N ASN A 747 -4.92 -4.06 44.62
CA ASN A 747 -4.49 -5.47 44.66
C ASN A 747 -3.04 -5.69 45.08
N ALA A 748 -2.22 -4.62 45.16
CA ALA A 748 -0.79 -4.71 45.46
C ALA A 748 -0.51 -5.07 46.94
N GLY A 749 -1.51 -4.90 47.82
CA GLY A 749 -1.39 -5.19 49.25
C GLY A 749 -1.84 -6.57 49.70
N LEU A 750 -2.47 -7.34 48.81
CA LEU A 750 -3.10 -8.61 49.16
C LEU A 750 -2.10 -9.73 49.45
N ASN A 751 -2.43 -10.58 50.42
CA ASN A 751 -1.65 -11.76 50.78
C ASN A 751 -2.45 -13.05 50.48
N TYR A 752 -1.90 -13.93 49.64
CA TYR A 752 -2.53 -15.19 49.24
C TYR A 752 -1.92 -16.37 50.00
N ALA A 753 -2.73 -17.03 50.82
CA ALA A 753 -2.36 -18.19 51.61
C ALA A 753 -3.10 -19.44 51.11
N TRP A 754 -2.36 -20.34 50.45
CA TRP A 754 -2.84 -21.61 49.92
C TRP A 754 -2.62 -22.76 50.91
N SER A 755 -3.60 -23.65 50.96
CA SER A 755 -3.60 -24.86 51.78
C SER A 755 -4.26 -26.01 51.03
N VAL A 756 -3.92 -27.25 51.40
CA VAL A 756 -4.54 -28.45 50.81
C VAL A 756 -5.72 -28.86 51.67
N LEU A 757 -6.91 -28.87 51.07
CA LEU A 757 -8.17 -29.24 51.72
C LEU A 757 -8.42 -30.76 51.62
N SER A 758 -8.09 -31.38 50.48
CA SER A 758 -8.17 -32.83 50.28
C SER A 758 -7.03 -33.32 49.38
N ARG A 759 -6.55 -34.55 49.61
CA ARG A 759 -5.48 -35.19 48.82
C ARG A 759 -5.50 -36.72 48.98
N PRO A 760 -4.88 -37.49 48.07
CA PRO A 760 -4.70 -38.93 48.22
C PRO A 760 -3.87 -39.29 49.47
N THR A 761 -4.11 -40.47 50.04
CA THR A 761 -3.42 -40.92 51.27
C THR A 761 -1.92 -41.05 51.04
N GLY A 762 -1.10 -40.39 51.88
CA GLY A 762 0.37 -40.38 51.75
C GLY A 762 0.92 -39.33 50.77
N ALA A 763 0.07 -38.58 50.06
CA ALA A 763 0.50 -37.51 49.18
C ALA A 763 1.07 -36.31 49.97
N VAL A 764 2.22 -35.80 49.52
CA VAL A 764 2.88 -34.59 50.01
C VAL A 764 2.72 -33.51 48.97
N VAL A 765 2.41 -32.29 49.41
CA VAL A 765 2.23 -31.13 48.54
C VAL A 765 3.08 -29.97 49.03
N THR A 766 3.80 -29.32 48.12
CA THR A 766 4.67 -28.17 48.38
C THR A 766 4.38 -27.06 47.39
N PHE A 767 4.21 -25.83 47.88
CA PHE A 767 3.98 -24.65 47.04
C PHE A 767 5.28 -23.90 46.80
N ASN A 768 5.55 -23.50 45.56
CA ASN A 768 6.73 -22.69 45.25
C ASN A 768 6.64 -21.26 45.82
N LEU A 769 5.42 -20.73 45.91
CA LEU A 769 5.09 -19.41 46.46
C LEU A 769 3.86 -19.56 47.35
N ASN A 770 3.92 -19.05 48.57
CA ASN A 770 2.78 -19.04 49.48
C ASN A 770 2.91 -17.91 50.50
N ASN A 771 1.80 -17.41 51.03
CA ASN A 771 1.74 -16.30 51.99
C ASN A 771 2.42 -15.02 51.45
N SER A 772 2.18 -14.70 50.18
CA SER A 772 2.58 -13.43 49.59
C SER A 772 1.63 -12.99 48.47
N ASN A 773 1.74 -11.74 48.00
CA ASN A 773 0.99 -11.26 46.85
C ASN A 773 1.33 -12.02 45.55
N ALA A 774 2.59 -12.45 45.41
CA ALA A 774 3.06 -13.23 44.25
C ALA A 774 2.38 -14.61 44.17
N ALA A 775 1.86 -15.13 45.29
CA ALA A 775 1.13 -16.39 45.35
C ALA A 775 -0.34 -16.29 44.85
N ARG A 776 -0.65 -15.29 44.01
CA ARG A 776 -1.90 -15.25 43.22
C ARG A 776 -1.98 -16.36 42.17
N ASN A 777 -0.82 -16.76 41.63
CA ASN A 777 -0.67 -17.84 40.64
C ASN A 777 0.46 -18.83 41.01
N PRO A 778 0.39 -19.55 42.14
CA PRO A 778 1.47 -20.43 42.56
C PRO A 778 1.40 -21.80 41.88
N LEU A 779 2.53 -22.49 41.88
CA LEU A 779 2.67 -23.87 41.47
C LEU A 779 2.74 -24.77 42.71
N ALA A 780 1.83 -25.73 42.82
CA ALA A 780 1.86 -26.76 43.85
C ALA A 780 2.45 -28.06 43.28
N THR A 781 3.54 -28.55 43.86
CA THR A 781 4.18 -29.83 43.51
C THR A 781 3.68 -30.92 44.43
N VAL A 782 3.25 -32.04 43.87
CA VAL A 782 2.77 -33.24 44.55
C VAL A 782 3.65 -34.44 44.21
N ASN A 783 3.65 -35.46 45.07
CA ASN A 783 4.45 -36.68 44.88
C ASN A 783 3.64 -37.91 44.42
N ALA A 784 2.32 -37.78 44.26
CA ALA A 784 1.43 -38.88 43.88
C ALA A 784 0.27 -38.39 42.99
N ALA A 785 -0.18 -39.22 42.06
CA ALA A 785 -1.36 -38.96 41.25
C ALA A 785 -2.66 -39.14 42.07
N GLY A 786 -3.77 -38.56 41.60
CA GLY A 786 -5.08 -38.62 42.25
C GLY A 786 -5.78 -37.27 42.38
N ASP A 787 -6.87 -37.23 43.15
CA ASP A 787 -7.71 -36.04 43.32
C ASP A 787 -7.19 -35.14 44.45
N TYR A 788 -7.03 -33.85 44.15
CA TYR A 788 -6.61 -32.82 45.10
C TYR A 788 -7.63 -31.68 45.15
N THR A 789 -7.90 -31.17 46.35
CA THR A 789 -8.65 -29.92 46.54
C THR A 789 -7.78 -28.93 47.29
N PHE A 790 -7.65 -27.72 46.75
CA PHE A 790 -6.89 -26.61 47.31
C PHE A 790 -7.83 -25.52 47.82
N ARG A 791 -7.47 -24.88 48.93
CA ARG A 791 -8.15 -23.70 49.47
C ARG A 791 -7.17 -22.53 49.51
N VAL A 792 -7.62 -21.38 49.03
CA VAL A 792 -6.91 -20.10 49.17
C VAL A 792 -7.66 -19.20 50.14
N VAL A 793 -6.90 -18.50 50.98
CA VAL A 793 -7.36 -17.38 51.81
C VAL A 793 -6.61 -16.14 51.34
N VAL A 794 -7.35 -15.10 50.93
CA VAL A 794 -6.78 -13.81 50.53
C VAL A 794 -7.05 -12.82 51.63
N THR A 795 -6.00 -12.18 52.15
CA THR A 795 -6.09 -11.23 53.27
C THR A 795 -5.52 -9.87 52.84
N ASP A 796 -6.17 -8.78 53.19
CA ASP A 796 -5.66 -7.43 52.98
C ASP A 796 -4.59 -7.04 54.03
N ARG A 797 -4.12 -5.79 53.98
CA ARG A 797 -3.09 -5.27 54.90
C ARG A 797 -3.61 -5.01 56.32
N LEU A 798 -4.93 -4.93 56.50
CA LEU A 798 -5.59 -4.68 57.77
C LEU A 798 -6.14 -5.97 58.42
N GLY A 799 -5.99 -7.11 57.76
CA GLY A 799 -6.28 -8.44 58.27
C GLY A 799 -7.68 -8.97 57.94
N LEU A 800 -8.47 -8.31 57.08
CA LEU A 800 -9.75 -8.88 56.62
C LEU A 800 -9.49 -9.86 55.47
N SER A 801 -10.29 -10.92 55.40
CA SER A 801 -10.01 -12.03 54.47
C SER A 801 -11.26 -12.66 53.84
N ALA A 802 -11.06 -13.22 52.65
CA ALA A 802 -12.02 -14.09 51.97
C ALA A 802 -11.36 -15.41 51.55
N SER A 803 -12.15 -16.46 51.36
CA SER A 803 -11.63 -17.77 51.00
C SER A 803 -12.47 -18.50 49.96
N ALA A 804 -11.79 -19.26 49.10
CA ALA A 804 -12.40 -20.11 48.07
C ALA A 804 -11.57 -21.38 47.85
N SER A 805 -12.12 -22.35 47.13
CA SER A 805 -11.47 -23.64 46.88
C SER A 805 -11.64 -24.12 45.44
N ALA A 806 -10.67 -24.89 44.96
CA ALA A 806 -10.67 -25.50 43.63
C ALA A 806 -10.12 -26.93 43.68
N SER A 807 -10.63 -27.81 42.82
CA SER A 807 -10.25 -29.23 42.77
C SER A 807 -9.67 -29.61 41.41
N VAL A 808 -8.74 -30.57 41.40
CA VAL A 808 -8.06 -31.09 40.21
C VAL A 808 -7.78 -32.58 40.36
N ARG A 809 -7.79 -33.33 39.25
CA ARG A 809 -7.36 -34.74 39.21
C ARG A 809 -6.07 -34.85 38.40
N LEU A 810 -5.05 -35.49 38.96
CA LEU A 810 -3.78 -35.77 38.29
C LEU A 810 -3.69 -37.23 37.85
N ASP A 811 -3.33 -37.47 36.58
CA ASP A 811 -3.25 -38.79 35.95
C ASP A 811 -1.77 -39.25 35.81
N PRO A 812 -1.40 -40.53 36.04
CA PRO A 812 -0.01 -40.94 36.12
C PRO A 812 0.76 -41.09 34.78
N ALA A 813 0.13 -40.95 33.61
CA ALA A 813 0.68 -41.50 32.36
C ALA A 813 0.73 -40.53 31.14
N ALA A 814 0.62 -39.21 31.36
CA ALA A 814 0.71 -38.21 30.30
C ALA A 814 2.00 -37.38 30.37
N ILE A 815 2.64 -37.15 29.21
CA ILE A 815 3.74 -36.18 29.06
C ILE A 815 3.27 -34.97 28.25
N GLU A 816 3.69 -33.77 28.64
CA GLU A 816 3.34 -32.53 27.94
C GLU A 816 4.59 -31.79 27.46
N LEU A 817 4.64 -31.43 26.17
CA LEU A 817 5.72 -30.70 25.52
C LEU A 817 5.25 -29.27 25.20
N ILE A 818 6.03 -28.25 25.58
CA ILE A 818 5.67 -26.83 25.40
C ILE A 818 6.70 -26.13 24.52
N GLY A 819 6.24 -25.43 23.49
CA GLY A 819 7.08 -24.59 22.64
C GLY A 819 6.33 -24.10 21.39
N ASP A 820 6.74 -22.95 20.87
CA ASP A 820 6.05 -22.28 19.76
C ASP A 820 6.46 -22.81 18.37
N ASP A 821 7.59 -23.54 18.27
CA ASP A 821 8.14 -24.13 17.03
C ASP A 821 8.88 -25.46 17.34
N LEU A 822 8.11 -26.51 17.64
CA LEU A 822 8.65 -27.81 18.04
C LEU A 822 8.78 -28.76 16.85
N ARG A 823 9.89 -29.52 16.77
CA ARG A 823 10.03 -30.66 15.84
C ARG A 823 10.29 -31.96 16.60
N LEU A 824 9.51 -32.98 16.28
CA LEU A 824 9.65 -34.35 16.81
C LEU A 824 10.17 -35.26 15.71
N LEU A 825 11.31 -35.93 15.94
CA LEU A 825 11.91 -36.88 15.00
C LEU A 825 12.14 -38.23 15.69
N ARG A 826 11.64 -39.33 15.10
CA ARG A 826 11.94 -40.68 15.61
C ARG A 826 13.43 -40.99 15.42
N ARG A 827 14.04 -41.64 16.39
CA ARG A 827 15.43 -42.11 16.27
C ARG A 827 15.51 -43.40 15.45
N ALA A 828 16.37 -43.45 14.45
CA ALA A 828 16.56 -44.62 13.61
C ALA A 828 16.93 -45.87 14.45
N GLY A 829 16.07 -46.89 14.42
CA GLY A 829 16.28 -48.18 15.11
C GLY A 829 15.92 -48.22 16.60
N PHE A 830 15.30 -47.16 17.15
CA PHE A 830 14.86 -47.09 18.55
C PHE A 830 13.42 -46.55 18.65
N ASP A 831 12.77 -46.77 19.79
CA ASP A 831 11.42 -46.24 20.09
C ASP A 831 11.47 -44.87 20.81
N SER A 832 12.66 -44.26 20.92
CA SER A 832 12.86 -42.91 21.44
C SER A 832 12.80 -41.83 20.35
N PHE A 833 12.45 -40.61 20.77
CA PHE A 833 12.24 -39.44 19.91
C PHE A 833 13.15 -38.29 20.32
N TYR A 834 13.66 -37.58 19.31
CA TYR A 834 14.36 -36.31 19.48
C TYR A 834 13.37 -35.15 19.38
N VAL A 835 13.41 -34.27 20.38
CA VAL A 835 12.66 -33.01 20.41
C VAL A 835 13.62 -31.86 20.09
N PHE A 836 13.29 -31.07 19.09
CA PHE A 836 14.02 -29.87 18.70
C PHE A 836 13.16 -28.63 18.98
N ALA A 837 13.77 -27.60 19.54
CA ALA A 837 13.19 -26.27 19.67
C ALA A 837 13.97 -25.30 18.76
N ASP A 838 13.25 -24.54 17.94
CA ASP A 838 13.71 -23.39 17.12
C ASP A 838 15.03 -23.60 16.33
N GLY A 839 14.91 -24.10 15.08
CA GLY A 839 15.92 -23.96 14.01
C GLY A 839 17.33 -24.56 14.23
N GLY A 840 17.63 -25.13 15.40
CA GLY A 840 18.96 -25.65 15.74
C GLY A 840 19.25 -27.03 15.16
N PRO A 841 20.51 -27.33 14.75
CA PRO A 841 20.88 -28.61 14.13
C PRO A 841 21.05 -29.78 15.12
N SER A 842 20.77 -29.58 16.41
CA SER A 842 21.02 -30.56 17.48
C SER A 842 19.82 -30.66 18.43
N PRO A 843 19.48 -31.87 18.92
CA PRO A 843 18.25 -32.08 19.69
C PRO A 843 18.33 -31.41 21.07
N ALA A 844 17.24 -30.73 21.44
CA ALA A 844 17.10 -30.08 22.75
C ALA A 844 16.83 -31.09 23.87
N GLN A 845 16.16 -32.22 23.55
CA GLN A 845 15.83 -33.28 24.51
C GLN A 845 15.60 -34.64 23.80
N GLU A 846 15.93 -35.76 24.46
CA GLU A 846 15.54 -37.11 24.03
C GLU A 846 14.43 -37.64 24.96
N VAL A 847 13.34 -38.16 24.40
CA VAL A 847 12.16 -38.62 25.13
C VAL A 847 11.67 -39.96 24.56
N ASP A 848 11.42 -40.94 25.43
CA ASP A 848 10.77 -42.19 25.06
C ASP A 848 9.25 -42.03 25.12
N LEU A 849 8.62 -41.76 23.98
CA LEU A 849 7.17 -41.51 23.91
C LEU A 849 6.34 -42.80 24.06
N ALA A 850 6.93 -43.99 23.88
CA ALA A 850 6.24 -45.26 24.05
C ALA A 850 5.99 -45.62 25.52
N ALA A 851 6.72 -44.98 26.44
CA ALA A 851 6.54 -45.13 27.89
C ALA A 851 5.32 -44.38 28.45
N PHE A 852 4.68 -43.53 27.65
CA PHE A 852 3.52 -42.71 28.06
C PHE A 852 2.27 -43.14 27.30
N SER A 853 1.13 -43.20 27.98
CA SER A 853 -0.13 -43.55 27.34
C SER A 853 -0.77 -42.37 26.61
N ARG A 854 -0.21 -41.15 26.76
CA ARG A 854 -0.70 -39.94 26.10
C ARG A 854 0.39 -38.86 26.01
N VAL A 855 0.51 -38.19 24.87
CA VAL A 855 1.41 -37.04 24.66
C VAL A 855 0.57 -35.81 24.37
N VAL A 856 0.75 -34.73 25.13
CA VAL A 856 0.07 -33.44 24.91
C VAL A 856 1.10 -32.43 24.43
N VAL A 857 0.80 -31.66 23.38
CA VAL A 857 1.67 -30.56 22.93
C VAL A 857 0.91 -29.24 23.02
N ARG A 858 1.53 -28.23 23.64
CA ARG A 858 0.95 -26.88 23.82
C ARG A 858 1.89 -25.81 23.28
N GLY A 859 1.32 -24.84 22.58
CA GLY A 859 1.96 -23.55 22.31
C GLY A 859 2.15 -22.72 23.57
N SER A 860 3.21 -21.92 23.65
CA SER A 860 3.38 -20.90 24.71
C SER A 860 2.86 -19.51 24.31
N ALA A 861 2.66 -19.27 23.02
CA ALA A 861 1.97 -18.12 22.43
C ALA A 861 1.16 -18.54 21.19
N SER A 862 0.15 -17.76 20.79
CA SER A 862 -0.62 -18.02 19.55
C SER A 862 -0.23 -16.97 18.48
N PRO A 863 0.19 -17.38 17.26
CA PRO A 863 0.18 -18.76 16.73
C PRO A 863 1.42 -19.60 17.11
N SER A 864 1.22 -20.90 17.31
CA SER A 864 2.25 -21.93 17.54
C SER A 864 2.29 -22.96 16.40
N ARG A 865 3.46 -23.57 16.18
CA ARG A 865 3.70 -24.58 15.14
C ARG A 865 4.35 -25.85 15.69
N LEU A 866 3.81 -27.00 15.30
CA LEU A 866 4.38 -28.33 15.58
C LEU A 866 4.73 -29.06 14.28
N THR A 867 5.94 -29.59 14.18
CA THR A 867 6.40 -30.45 13.07
C THR A 867 6.64 -31.88 13.55
N LEU A 868 5.92 -32.84 12.97
CA LEU A 868 6.16 -34.27 13.13
C LEU A 868 6.96 -34.78 11.93
N ASP A 869 8.16 -35.30 12.18
CA ASP A 869 9.04 -35.83 11.14
C ASP A 869 9.16 -37.35 11.23
N LEU A 870 8.65 -38.03 10.21
CA LEU A 870 8.55 -39.49 10.10
C LEU A 870 9.75 -40.11 9.39
N ALA A 871 10.83 -39.35 9.14
CA ALA A 871 11.96 -39.79 8.32
C ALA A 871 12.61 -41.14 8.73
N ASN A 872 12.33 -41.62 9.96
CA ASN A 872 12.84 -42.86 10.54
C ASN A 872 11.74 -43.84 10.98
N GLY A 873 10.54 -43.77 10.38
CA GLY A 873 9.41 -44.69 10.60
C GLY A 873 8.24 -44.08 11.38
N PRO A 874 7.10 -44.79 11.51
CA PRO A 874 5.86 -44.25 12.04
C PRO A 874 5.97 -43.85 13.52
N ILE A 875 5.16 -42.87 13.90
CA ILE A 875 5.01 -42.36 15.28
C ILE A 875 3.63 -42.80 15.77
N ASP A 876 3.58 -43.78 16.68
CA ASP A 876 2.33 -44.34 17.21
C ASP A 876 2.41 -44.53 18.73
N PRO A 877 2.23 -43.46 19.54
CA PRO A 877 2.07 -43.62 20.97
C PRO A 877 0.73 -44.34 21.23
N ALA A 878 0.72 -45.32 22.14
CA ALA A 878 -0.39 -46.25 22.36
C ALA A 878 -1.76 -45.61 22.74
N GLY A 879 -1.82 -44.29 22.96
CA GLY A 879 -3.06 -43.53 23.16
C GLY A 879 -3.09 -42.17 22.45
N GLY A 880 -2.32 -42.00 21.36
CA GLY A 880 -2.38 -40.81 20.50
C GLY A 880 -1.57 -39.59 20.98
N ILE A 881 -1.48 -38.59 20.11
CA ILE A 881 -0.90 -37.26 20.38
C ILE A 881 -2.04 -36.23 20.39
N ASP A 882 -2.26 -35.61 21.54
CA ASP A 882 -3.18 -34.48 21.74
C ASP A 882 -2.44 -33.16 21.42
N PHE A 883 -2.96 -32.35 20.52
CA PHE A 883 -2.45 -31.01 20.22
C PHE A 883 -3.44 -29.96 20.70
N ASP A 884 -3.10 -29.22 21.76
CA ASP A 884 -3.94 -28.13 22.27
C ASP A 884 -3.68 -26.87 21.44
N ALA A 885 -4.49 -26.69 20.40
CA ALA A 885 -4.54 -25.48 19.62
C ALA A 885 -5.34 -24.43 20.39
N GLY A 886 -4.73 -23.28 20.67
CA GLY A 886 -5.33 -22.15 21.36
C GLY A 886 -6.46 -21.48 20.57
N ASP A 887 -6.31 -20.20 20.25
CA ASP A 887 -7.37 -19.35 19.68
C ASP A 887 -7.76 -19.65 18.21
N GLY A 888 -7.31 -20.79 17.66
CA GLY A 888 -7.54 -21.16 16.27
C GLY A 888 -6.53 -20.59 15.27
N SER A 889 -5.35 -20.14 15.71
CA SER A 889 -4.27 -19.67 14.83
C SER A 889 -3.07 -20.63 14.67
N ASP A 890 -3.06 -21.78 15.38
CA ASP A 890 -1.93 -22.71 15.44
C ASP A 890 -1.84 -23.70 14.25
N GLU A 891 -0.62 -24.13 13.87
CA GLU A 891 -0.30 -24.94 12.68
C GLU A 891 0.35 -26.30 13.04
N LEU A 892 -0.13 -27.39 12.42
CA LEU A 892 0.47 -28.74 12.51
C LEU A 892 1.05 -29.17 11.15
N ILE A 893 2.31 -29.59 11.12
CA ILE A 893 3.03 -30.04 9.94
C ILE A 893 3.49 -31.48 10.13
N VAL A 894 3.21 -32.37 9.17
CA VAL A 894 3.66 -33.77 9.17
C VAL A 894 4.51 -34.02 7.91
N LEU A 895 5.75 -34.46 8.10
CA LEU A 895 6.74 -34.71 7.05
C LEU A 895 7.04 -36.21 6.99
N GLY A 896 6.80 -36.86 5.84
CA GLY A 896 7.12 -38.27 5.58
C GLY A 896 8.33 -38.44 4.67
N SER A 897 8.97 -39.62 4.70
CA SER A 897 10.09 -39.94 3.80
C SER A 897 9.87 -41.21 2.97
N ASN A 898 8.90 -42.08 3.33
CA ASN A 898 8.61 -43.32 2.60
C ASN A 898 7.09 -43.58 2.45
N ALA A 899 6.74 -44.40 1.45
CA ALA A 899 5.35 -44.78 1.14
C ALA A 899 4.61 -45.51 2.29
N ASP A 900 5.33 -46.10 3.26
CA ASP A 900 4.73 -46.86 4.37
C ASP A 900 4.50 -46.03 5.66
N ASP A 901 4.79 -44.73 5.66
CA ASP A 901 4.67 -43.90 6.86
C ASP A 901 3.19 -43.66 7.22
N ALA A 902 2.83 -43.81 8.51
CA ALA A 902 1.48 -43.60 9.02
C ALA A 902 1.49 -42.89 10.40
N VAL A 903 0.51 -42.01 10.63
CA VAL A 903 0.30 -41.30 11.91
C VAL A 903 -1.17 -41.40 12.30
N VAL A 904 -1.43 -41.73 13.57
CA VAL A 904 -2.77 -41.73 14.19
C VAL A 904 -2.87 -40.56 15.16
N LEU A 905 -3.80 -39.64 14.88
CA LEU A 905 -4.12 -38.50 15.74
C LEU A 905 -5.52 -38.68 16.31
N GLU A 906 -5.64 -38.85 17.63
CA GLU A 906 -6.92 -38.92 18.33
C GLU A 906 -7.15 -37.60 19.07
N ALA A 907 -8.00 -36.70 18.56
CA ALA A 907 -8.38 -35.48 19.28
C ALA A 907 -9.62 -35.74 20.15
N ASP A 908 -9.48 -36.58 21.17
CA ASP A 908 -10.59 -36.85 22.09
C ASP A 908 -10.51 -35.89 23.28
N ARG A 909 -11.14 -34.71 23.08
CA ARG A 909 -11.54 -33.66 24.08
C ARG A 909 -10.72 -32.36 24.11
N LEU A 910 -10.75 -31.58 23.02
CA LEU A 910 -10.30 -30.18 23.00
C LEU A 910 -11.38 -29.22 22.49
N ALA A 911 -11.34 -27.97 22.96
CA ALA A 911 -12.35 -26.94 22.74
C ALA A 911 -12.20 -26.17 21.41
N ALA A 912 -11.09 -26.37 20.69
CA ALA A 912 -10.84 -25.94 19.32
C ALA A 912 -9.66 -26.75 18.76
N GLY A 913 -9.75 -27.27 17.53
CA GLY A 913 -8.66 -27.98 16.86
C GLY A 913 -7.68 -27.04 16.10
N PRO A 914 -6.52 -27.55 15.62
CA PRO A 914 -5.59 -26.78 14.79
C PRO A 914 -6.20 -26.44 13.41
N THR A 915 -5.92 -25.23 12.92
CA THR A 915 -6.60 -24.67 11.72
C THR A 915 -5.99 -25.15 10.40
N VAL A 916 -4.75 -25.66 10.41
CA VAL A 916 -4.04 -26.11 9.21
C VAL A 916 -3.25 -27.39 9.49
N VAL A 917 -3.42 -28.40 8.62
CA VAL A 917 -2.59 -29.62 8.58
C VAL A 917 -1.89 -29.72 7.22
N ARG A 918 -0.55 -29.83 7.22
CA ARG A 918 0.26 -30.06 6.01
C ARG A 918 0.88 -31.45 6.04
N THR A 919 0.75 -32.21 4.97
CA THR A 919 1.37 -33.54 4.81
C THR A 919 2.27 -33.57 3.58
N ALA A 920 3.49 -34.08 3.70
CA ALA A 920 4.38 -34.32 2.56
C ALA A 920 4.78 -35.81 2.52
N SER A 921 4.52 -36.50 1.40
CA SER A 921 4.96 -37.88 1.14
C SER A 921 4.49 -38.95 2.13
N VAL A 922 3.18 -38.98 2.46
CA VAL A 922 2.56 -39.96 3.38
C VAL A 922 1.36 -40.63 2.70
N GLU A 923 1.30 -41.97 2.68
CA GLU A 923 0.24 -42.73 1.97
C GLU A 923 -1.05 -42.90 2.82
N ARG A 924 -0.96 -42.84 4.17
CA ARG A 924 -2.14 -42.89 5.07
C ARG A 924 -2.02 -41.96 6.28
N THR A 925 -2.94 -41.00 6.37
CA THR A 925 -3.14 -40.18 7.58
C THR A 925 -4.50 -40.47 8.20
N ARG A 926 -4.54 -40.79 9.50
CA ARG A 926 -5.80 -41.00 10.24
C ARG A 926 -5.99 -39.89 11.28
N LEU A 927 -7.03 -39.08 11.08
CA LEU A 927 -7.35 -37.93 11.93
C LEU A 927 -8.76 -38.12 12.54
N SER A 928 -8.87 -38.02 13.86
CA SER A 928 -10.15 -37.97 14.57
C SER A 928 -10.33 -36.58 15.19
N LEU A 929 -11.42 -35.88 14.87
CA LEU A 929 -11.73 -34.53 15.36
C LEU A 929 -12.87 -34.57 16.39
N GLY A 930 -12.71 -33.85 17.49
CA GLY A 930 -13.74 -33.71 18.54
C GLY A 930 -14.88 -32.75 18.16
N GLY A 931 -16.02 -32.87 18.82
CA GLY A 931 -17.31 -32.23 18.45
C GLY A 931 -17.45 -30.70 18.60
N GLY A 932 -16.37 -29.92 18.51
CA GLY A 932 -16.42 -28.47 18.29
C GLY A 932 -16.57 -28.17 16.79
N GLY A 933 -17.18 -27.04 16.40
CA GLY A 933 -17.29 -26.67 15.00
C GLY A 933 -15.93 -26.30 14.40
N ASP A 934 -15.11 -27.29 14.08
CA ASP A 934 -13.73 -27.10 13.60
C ASP A 934 -13.67 -26.95 12.07
N THR A 935 -12.75 -26.10 11.58
CA THR A 935 -12.48 -25.92 10.14
C THR A 935 -11.11 -26.51 9.80
N LEU A 936 -11.07 -27.64 9.10
CA LEU A 936 -9.82 -28.24 8.67
C LEU A 936 -9.38 -27.68 7.31
N ARG A 937 -8.19 -27.07 7.21
CA ARG A 937 -7.54 -26.78 5.93
C ARG A 937 -6.40 -27.77 5.68
N ALA A 938 -6.57 -28.67 4.72
CA ALA A 938 -5.47 -29.44 4.16
C ALA A 938 -4.82 -28.61 3.05
N LEU A 939 -3.54 -28.26 3.19
CA LEU A 939 -2.78 -27.54 2.16
C LEU A 939 -1.81 -28.51 1.47
N SER A 940 -2.07 -28.85 0.21
CA SER A 940 -1.04 -29.42 -0.66
C SER A 940 -0.08 -28.30 -1.06
N GLY A 941 1.13 -28.31 -0.51
CA GLY A 941 2.24 -27.53 -1.07
C GLY A 941 2.69 -28.11 -2.41
N SER A 942 3.40 -27.32 -3.22
CA SER A 942 3.88 -27.69 -4.56
C SER A 942 4.84 -28.88 -4.56
N HIS A 943 4.36 -30.11 -4.45
CA HIS A 943 5.07 -31.33 -4.81
C HIS A 943 4.04 -32.37 -5.25
N ASP A 944 4.36 -33.09 -6.32
CA ASP A 944 3.50 -34.08 -6.97
C ASP A 944 2.73 -34.94 -5.95
N LEU A 945 1.40 -34.92 -6.02
CA LEU A 945 0.63 -36.12 -5.71
C LEU A 945 1.01 -37.11 -6.82
N ASP A 946 2.06 -37.89 -6.56
CA ASP A 946 2.38 -39.04 -7.40
C ASP A 946 1.13 -39.91 -7.51
N ALA A 947 0.91 -40.51 -8.68
CA ALA A 947 -0.35 -41.10 -9.14
C ALA A 947 -0.78 -42.38 -8.39
N ALA A 948 -0.42 -42.54 -7.11
CA ALA A 948 -0.62 -43.74 -6.29
C ALA A 948 -1.37 -43.50 -4.96
N ALA A 949 -1.72 -42.27 -4.56
CA ALA A 949 -2.42 -42.03 -3.28
C ALA A 949 -3.94 -42.32 -3.36
N ASP A 950 -4.38 -43.50 -2.89
CA ASP A 950 -5.72 -44.03 -3.17
C ASP A 950 -6.78 -43.86 -2.03
N ARG A 951 -6.57 -43.07 -0.95
CA ARG A 951 -7.67 -42.62 -0.02
C ARG A 951 -7.29 -41.72 1.17
N LEU A 952 -8.06 -40.64 1.40
CA LEU A 952 -8.20 -39.95 2.70
C LEU A 952 -9.45 -40.47 3.45
N VAL A 953 -9.34 -40.83 4.73
CA VAL A 953 -10.47 -41.31 5.55
C VAL A 953 -10.70 -40.39 6.74
N VAL A 954 -11.79 -39.63 6.71
CA VAL A 954 -12.24 -38.76 7.81
C VAL A 954 -13.41 -39.41 8.54
N ARG A 955 -13.32 -39.61 9.85
CA ARG A 955 -14.48 -40.00 10.69
C ARG A 955 -15.04 -38.77 11.39
N VAL A 956 -16.35 -38.59 11.31
CA VAL A 956 -17.07 -37.43 11.85
C VAL A 956 -18.12 -37.92 12.84
N ASP A 957 -18.10 -37.38 14.06
CA ASP A 957 -19.10 -37.69 15.07
C ASP A 957 -20.47 -37.05 14.77
N ARG A 958 -21.52 -37.65 15.34
CA ARG A 958 -22.92 -37.26 15.08
C ARG A 958 -23.19 -35.85 15.60
N GLY A 959 -23.24 -34.87 14.68
CA GLY A 959 -23.50 -33.45 15.00
C GLY A 959 -22.40 -32.48 14.58
N ALA A 960 -21.23 -32.99 14.14
CA ALA A 960 -20.15 -32.15 13.60
C ALA A 960 -20.31 -31.89 12.10
N SER A 961 -19.81 -30.75 11.62
CA SER A 961 -19.81 -30.34 10.21
C SER A 961 -18.37 -30.21 9.69
N VAL A 962 -18.02 -30.93 8.63
CA VAL A 962 -16.69 -30.86 7.99
C VAL A 962 -16.82 -30.12 6.65
N ARG A 963 -15.93 -29.15 6.40
CA ARG A 963 -15.80 -28.46 5.11
C ARG A 963 -14.39 -28.71 4.55
N LEU A 964 -14.30 -29.50 3.49
CA LEU A 964 -13.06 -29.72 2.74
C LEU A 964 -12.87 -28.55 1.77
N ILE A 965 -11.70 -27.89 1.81
CA ILE A 965 -11.38 -26.76 0.93
C ILE A 965 -10.01 -27.02 0.29
N GLY A 966 -10.02 -27.25 -1.02
CA GLY A 966 -8.89 -27.60 -1.90
C GLY A 966 -9.46 -28.14 -3.21
N PRO A 967 -8.67 -28.28 -4.30
CA PRO A 967 -9.16 -28.95 -5.51
C PRO A 967 -9.65 -30.37 -5.24
#